data_AF-A0A7X7PYV6-F1
#
_entry.id   AF-A0A7X7PYV6-F1
#
_cell.length_a   1.000
_cell.length_b   1.000
_cell.length_c   1.000
_cell.angle_alpha   90.00
_cell.angle_beta   90.00
_cell.angle_gamma   90.00
#
_symmetry.space_group_name_H-M   'P 1'
#
loop_
_entity.id
_entity.type
_entity.pdbx_description
1 polymer ?
#
loop_
_entity_poly.entity_id
_entity_poly.type
_entity_poly.pdbx_seq_one_letter_code
_entity_poly.pdbx_strand_id
1 'polypeptide(L)'
;LEESVIGWKEYEMEVVRDRNDNCIIICSIENLDPMGVHTGDSITVAPAQTLTDKEYQRLRDASIAVLRKIGVECGGSNVQFALNPENGRLLIIEMNPRVSRSSALASKATGFPIAKIAAKLAVGYTLDELKNDITGGATPASFEPTIDYVVTKVPRFTFEKFPGSDDRLTTQMKSVGEVMAMGRTFQESLQKALRSLETGIDGLDPIINLPPTDEEQQLLREELRMPGPNRIRYVADAFRAGLSFDEVYSLCRIDPWFLVQIQDLVLEEQKLQADGLSGFDRDRMRALKRKGFSDRRLATLLGIDEASVRRRRTTMGIRPVYKRVDTCAAEFATSTAYLYSTYEEECEANPSDRKKIMILGGGPNRIGQGIEFDYCCVHAALALREAGFETIMVNCNPETVSTDYDTSDRLYFEPLTLEDVLEIIDKEKPEGVIVQYGGQTPLKLCRALEAAGAPIIGTTPDSIDIAEDRERFQQLVNALSLKQPPNCTARTEEQAISMARTVGFPLAVRPSYVLGGRAMEVVFTEDDLRAYMTDAVKVSNDSPVLLDRFLDLAIEVDVDAICDGEDVYIGGIMEHIEQAGVHSGDSGCSLPPNSLSAEVQADIKEQTRKLARALKVVGLMNIQFAIQNGIVYILEVNPRASRTVPFVSKATGVPLAKVAARIMAGAKLKDLGLTEDRVPKFFAVKEAVFPFSKFPEADPILGPEMKSTGEVMGTGRSFGEAYAKAQLASGVTLPSRGVCLLSVRDRDKPSAVTLARRLLAQGFEIVATSGTAAALEAAGIACRTVNKVREGRPHIVDMIKNREISLIVNTTEGKQAIFESRSIRREAVHKKVTYYTTMAAGLATCEAITHMNEVDVNRLQDLHQEIAS
;
A
#
# COMPACT_ATOMS: atom_id res chain seq x y z
N LEU A 1 22.30 -20.13 12.37
CA LEU A 1 21.94 -21.54 12.16
C LEU A 1 21.47 -22.06 13.50
N GLU A 2 20.22 -22.50 13.60
CA GLU A 2 19.54 -22.89 14.85
C GLU A 2 18.80 -24.22 14.65
N GLU A 3 18.40 -24.88 15.75
CA GLU A 3 17.55 -26.08 15.67
C GLU A 3 16.16 -25.73 15.13
N SER A 4 15.55 -26.62 14.35
CA SER A 4 14.21 -26.38 13.83
C SER A 4 13.17 -26.56 14.94
N VAL A 5 12.32 -25.54 15.10
CA VAL A 5 11.14 -25.55 15.98
C VAL A 5 9.86 -25.32 15.18
N ILE A 6 9.88 -25.66 13.87
CA ILE A 6 8.72 -25.50 12.99
C ILE A 6 7.50 -26.22 13.56
N GLY A 7 6.36 -25.54 13.59
CA GLY A 7 5.11 -26.05 14.15
C GLY A 7 4.93 -25.83 15.66
N TRP A 8 5.90 -25.24 16.35
CA TRP A 8 5.69 -24.76 17.73
C TRP A 8 4.84 -23.49 17.73
N LYS A 9 4.21 -23.18 18.87
CA LYS A 9 3.48 -21.92 19.04
C LYS A 9 4.47 -20.76 19.09
N GLU A 10 4.12 -19.63 18.48
CA GLU A 10 4.94 -18.42 18.48
C GLU A 10 4.22 -17.28 19.20
N TYR A 11 4.92 -16.64 20.13
CA TYR A 11 4.39 -15.57 20.97
C TYR A 11 5.29 -14.34 20.93
N GLU A 12 4.69 -13.16 21.08
CA GLU A 12 5.41 -11.91 21.25
C GLU A 12 4.91 -11.18 22.51
N MET A 13 5.82 -10.51 23.22
CA MET A 13 5.49 -9.61 24.33
C MET A 13 6.08 -8.24 24.08
N GLU A 14 5.23 -7.22 24.10
CA GLU A 14 5.64 -5.81 24.11
C GLU A 14 5.88 -5.36 25.53
N VAL A 15 7.11 -4.90 25.81
CA VAL A 15 7.58 -4.58 27.16
C VAL A 15 8.04 -3.14 27.19
N VAL A 16 7.72 -2.42 28.27
CA VAL A 16 8.24 -1.07 28.53
C VAL A 16 8.93 -1.04 29.88
N ARG A 17 10.14 -0.47 29.92
CA ARG A 17 10.97 -0.34 31.12
C ARG A 17 11.47 1.09 31.30
N ASP A 18 11.52 1.56 32.55
CA ASP A 18 12.05 2.87 32.92
C ASP A 18 13.31 2.81 33.82
N ARG A 19 13.89 3.99 34.06
CA ARG A 19 15.12 4.16 34.86
C ARG A 19 15.00 3.71 36.31
N ASN A 20 13.80 3.59 36.85
CA ASN A 20 13.54 3.09 38.21
C ASN A 20 13.40 1.56 38.23
N ASP A 21 13.64 0.89 37.10
CA ASP A 21 13.42 -0.54 36.90
C ASP A 21 11.94 -0.95 37.02
N ASN A 22 11.01 0.00 36.90
CA ASN A 22 9.61 -0.35 36.65
C ASN A 22 9.55 -1.01 35.26
N CYS A 23 8.85 -2.13 35.16
CA CYS A 23 8.76 -2.90 33.92
C CYS A 23 7.38 -3.53 33.79
N ILE A 24 6.74 -3.32 32.64
CA ILE A 24 5.35 -3.72 32.37
C ILE A 24 5.23 -4.41 31.02
N ILE A 25 4.34 -5.40 30.94
CA ILE A 25 3.89 -5.98 29.67
C ILE A 25 2.72 -5.15 29.15
N ILE A 26 2.90 -4.53 27.99
CA ILE A 26 1.85 -3.74 27.35
C ILE A 26 0.87 -4.64 26.62
N CYS A 27 1.37 -5.66 25.93
CA CYS A 27 0.55 -6.57 25.14
C CYS A 27 1.24 -7.92 25.00
N SER A 28 0.44 -8.98 25.03
CA SER A 28 0.84 -10.31 24.55
C SER A 28 0.17 -10.59 23.22
N ILE A 29 0.92 -11.20 22.31
CA ILE A 29 0.45 -11.55 20.97
C ILE A 29 0.68 -13.05 20.78
N GLU A 30 -0.33 -13.76 20.29
CA GLU A 30 -0.23 -15.16 19.87
C GLU A 30 -0.35 -15.24 18.35
N ASN A 31 0.58 -15.95 17.72
CA ASN A 31 0.54 -16.18 16.28
C ASN A 31 -0.38 -17.37 15.98
N LEU A 32 -1.31 -17.18 15.04
CA LEU A 32 -2.16 -18.26 14.54
C LEU A 32 -1.34 -19.20 13.65
N ASP A 33 -0.52 -18.62 12.76
CA ASP A 33 0.46 -19.38 12.01
C ASP A 33 1.63 -19.77 12.95
N PRO A 34 1.98 -21.06 13.06
CA PRO A 34 3.03 -21.50 13.98
C PRO A 34 4.43 -21.14 13.48
N MET A 35 5.42 -21.33 14.35
CA MET A 35 6.85 -21.13 14.07
C MET A 35 7.23 -21.68 12.69
N GLY A 36 7.96 -20.88 11.91
CA GLY A 36 8.35 -21.18 10.54
C GLY A 36 7.78 -20.18 9.52
N VAL A 37 6.71 -19.47 9.90
CA VAL A 37 6.23 -18.27 9.22
C VAL A 37 6.60 -17.07 10.07
N HIS A 38 7.28 -16.08 9.48
CA HIS A 38 7.70 -14.89 10.21
C HIS A 38 6.49 -14.10 10.72
N THR A 39 6.53 -13.56 11.95
CA THR A 39 5.41 -12.85 12.60
C THR A 39 4.74 -11.76 11.75
N GLY A 40 5.53 -11.05 10.94
CA GLY A 40 5.02 -10.06 9.97
C GLY A 40 4.16 -10.65 8.85
N ASP A 41 4.38 -11.90 8.46
CA ASP A 41 3.61 -12.66 7.45
C ASP A 41 2.57 -13.60 8.09
N SER A 42 2.56 -13.74 9.41
CA SER A 42 1.58 -14.52 10.16
C SER A 42 0.28 -13.76 10.41
N ILE A 43 -0.84 -14.47 10.49
CA ILE A 43 -2.02 -14.00 11.21
C ILE A 43 -1.69 -14.01 12.71
N THR A 44 -2.00 -12.93 13.42
CA THR A 44 -1.73 -12.83 14.86
C THR A 44 -2.93 -12.29 15.61
N VAL A 45 -3.03 -12.62 16.90
CA VAL A 45 -4.12 -12.17 17.78
C VAL A 45 -3.59 -11.59 19.08
N ALA A 46 -4.32 -10.62 19.62
CA ALA A 46 -4.10 -10.10 20.98
C ALA A 46 -5.41 -10.16 21.79
N PRO A 47 -5.36 -10.58 23.07
CA PRO A 47 -4.17 -11.06 23.79
C PRO A 47 -3.77 -12.50 23.35
N ALA A 48 -2.76 -13.08 24.00
CA ALA A 48 -2.53 -14.53 23.95
C ALA A 48 -3.76 -15.31 24.47
N GLN A 49 -4.12 -16.41 23.80
CA GLN A 49 -5.35 -17.17 24.01
C GLN A 49 -5.11 -18.53 24.68
N THR A 50 -4.03 -19.22 24.32
CA THR A 50 -3.85 -20.65 24.65
C THR A 50 -2.76 -20.93 25.68
N LEU A 51 -2.35 -19.90 26.43
CA LEU A 51 -1.45 -20.02 27.58
C LEU A 51 -2.26 -20.20 28.86
N THR A 52 -1.85 -21.14 29.71
CA THR A 52 -2.25 -21.06 31.12
C THR A 52 -1.61 -19.83 31.77
N ASP A 53 -2.21 -19.28 32.82
CA ASP A 53 -1.61 -18.16 33.55
C ASP A 53 -0.17 -18.48 34.00
N LYS A 54 0.11 -19.71 34.45
CA LYS A 54 1.48 -20.14 34.81
C LYS A 54 2.47 -20.03 33.65
N GLU A 55 2.06 -20.39 32.44
CA GLU A 55 2.91 -20.24 31.25
C GLU A 55 3.06 -18.77 30.88
N TYR A 56 1.96 -18.00 30.94
CA TYR A 56 1.99 -16.56 30.73
C TYR A 56 2.98 -15.85 31.67
N GLN A 57 2.92 -16.13 32.97
CA GLN A 57 3.85 -15.57 33.96
C GLN A 57 5.31 -15.96 33.67
N ARG A 58 5.55 -17.19 33.18
CA ARG A 58 6.91 -17.60 32.75
C ARG A 58 7.42 -16.78 31.56
N LEU A 59 6.57 -16.52 30.56
CA LEU A 59 6.93 -15.67 29.42
C LEU A 59 7.13 -14.22 29.87
N ARG A 60 6.26 -13.72 30.75
CA ARG A 60 6.33 -12.38 31.34
C ARG A 60 7.64 -12.14 32.08
N ASP A 61 7.99 -13.04 33.00
CA ASP A 61 9.23 -12.97 33.77
C ASP A 61 10.46 -13.05 32.86
N ALA A 62 10.43 -13.93 31.85
CA ALA A 62 11.49 -14.05 30.86
C ALA A 62 11.66 -12.78 30.03
N SER A 63 10.56 -12.16 29.58
CA SER A 63 10.58 -10.89 28.85
C SER A 63 11.26 -9.77 29.65
N ILE A 64 10.85 -9.61 30.90
CA ILE A 64 11.44 -8.62 31.81
C ILE A 64 12.93 -8.91 32.04
N ALA A 65 13.29 -10.18 32.26
CA ALA A 65 14.68 -10.59 32.45
C ALA A 65 15.55 -10.34 31.21
N VAL A 66 15.01 -10.54 30.00
CA VAL A 66 15.69 -10.25 28.73
C VAL A 66 16.00 -8.75 28.61
N LEU A 67 15.03 -7.86 28.84
CA LEU A 67 15.27 -6.41 28.78
C LEU A 67 16.34 -5.98 29.79
N ARG A 68 16.25 -6.45 31.03
CA ARG A 68 17.25 -6.19 32.08
C ARG A 68 18.63 -6.68 31.67
N LYS A 69 18.72 -7.87 31.06
CA LYS A 69 20.01 -8.46 30.66
C LYS A 69 20.65 -7.76 29.47
N ILE A 70 19.84 -7.31 28.50
CA ILE A 70 20.31 -6.56 27.33
C ILE A 70 20.65 -5.11 27.70
N GLY A 71 20.04 -4.57 28.76
CA GLY A 71 20.30 -3.21 29.24
C GLY A 71 19.40 -2.15 28.62
N VAL A 72 18.17 -2.52 28.21
CA VAL A 72 17.16 -1.54 27.81
C VAL A 72 16.56 -0.95 29.09
N GLU A 73 17.00 0.23 29.48
CA GLU A 73 16.60 0.89 30.75
C GLU A 73 15.50 1.93 30.58
N CYS A 74 15.39 2.61 29.44
CA CYS A 74 14.46 3.74 29.26
C CYS A 74 13.73 3.66 27.91
N GLY A 75 12.82 2.69 27.74
CA GLY A 75 12.10 2.55 26.47
C GLY A 75 11.28 1.27 26.33
N GLY A 76 10.72 1.10 25.13
CA GLY A 76 9.97 -0.09 24.73
C GLY A 76 10.82 -1.10 23.95
N SER A 77 10.48 -2.38 24.05
CA SER A 77 11.09 -3.47 23.28
C SER A 77 10.11 -4.63 23.09
N ASN A 78 10.31 -5.38 22.01
CA ASN A 78 9.58 -6.59 21.71
C ASN A 78 10.45 -7.82 22.02
N VAL A 79 9.87 -8.85 22.64
CA VAL A 79 10.53 -10.14 22.91
C VAL A 79 9.70 -11.26 22.30
N GLN A 80 10.35 -12.16 21.55
CA GLN A 80 9.70 -13.26 20.84
C GLN A 80 10.05 -14.62 21.45
N PHE A 81 9.08 -15.52 21.44
CA PHE A 81 9.18 -16.85 22.05
C PHE A 81 8.60 -17.95 21.17
N ALA A 82 9.20 -19.13 21.26
CA ALA A 82 8.59 -20.37 20.81
C ALA A 82 8.22 -21.26 22.01
N LEU A 83 6.99 -21.79 22.01
CA LEU A 83 6.50 -22.72 23.03
C LEU A 83 6.12 -24.05 22.38
N ASN A 84 6.69 -25.14 22.88
CA ASN A 84 6.31 -26.47 22.46
C ASN A 84 4.90 -26.83 22.98
N PRO A 85 3.92 -27.09 22.11
CA PRO A 85 2.54 -27.37 22.53
C PRO A 85 2.39 -28.69 23.31
N GLU A 86 3.33 -29.63 23.19
CA GLU A 86 3.24 -30.95 23.81
C GLU A 86 3.73 -30.97 25.27
N ASN A 87 4.69 -30.11 25.62
CA ASN A 87 5.36 -30.17 26.93
C ASN A 87 5.67 -28.82 27.58
N GLY A 88 5.32 -27.69 26.94
CA GLY A 88 5.54 -26.35 27.50
C GLY A 88 7.01 -25.91 27.59
N ARG A 89 7.93 -26.57 26.83
CA ARG A 89 9.30 -26.09 26.64
C ARG A 89 9.27 -24.72 25.97
N LEU A 90 9.88 -23.74 26.62
CA LEU A 90 9.95 -22.35 26.18
C LEU A 90 11.35 -22.04 25.64
N LEU A 91 11.40 -21.36 24.51
CA LEU A 91 12.62 -20.82 23.91
C LEU A 91 12.43 -19.32 23.64
N ILE A 92 13.45 -18.52 23.93
CA ILE A 92 13.53 -17.12 23.50
C ILE A 92 14.11 -17.13 22.09
N ILE A 93 13.43 -16.49 21.14
CA ILE A 93 13.83 -16.43 19.73
C ILE A 93 14.71 -15.21 19.48
N GLU A 94 14.16 -14.02 19.72
CA GLU A 94 14.90 -12.77 19.60
C GLU A 94 14.32 -11.69 20.52
N MET A 95 15.03 -10.56 20.60
CA MET A 95 14.51 -9.34 21.16
C MET A 95 14.88 -8.15 20.27
N ASN A 96 13.95 -7.23 20.11
CA ASN A 96 14.11 -6.03 19.30
C ASN A 96 14.21 -4.81 20.23
N PRO A 97 15.40 -4.18 20.40
CA PRO A 97 15.63 -3.10 21.36
C PRO A 97 15.15 -1.74 20.83
N ARG A 98 13.91 -1.70 20.34
CA ARG A 98 13.25 -0.54 19.72
C ARG A 98 11.76 -0.80 19.56
N VAL A 99 11.03 0.24 19.18
CA VAL A 99 9.68 0.07 18.61
C VAL A 99 9.73 -0.80 17.34
N SER A 100 8.66 -1.54 17.11
CA SER A 100 8.48 -2.54 16.05
C SER A 100 7.09 -2.39 15.40
N ARG A 101 6.84 -3.13 14.31
CA ARG A 101 5.48 -3.29 13.76
C ARG A 101 4.52 -3.84 14.82
N SER A 102 4.98 -4.82 15.60
CA SER A 102 4.24 -5.41 16.72
C SER A 102 3.94 -4.39 17.82
N SER A 103 4.82 -3.42 18.07
CA SER A 103 4.56 -2.32 19.02
C SER A 103 3.51 -1.34 18.52
N ALA A 104 3.45 -1.08 17.20
CA ALA A 104 2.39 -0.28 16.60
C ALA A 104 1.05 -1.01 16.71
N LEU A 105 1.02 -2.30 16.33
CA LEU A 105 -0.12 -3.19 16.50
C LEU A 105 -0.60 -3.21 17.96
N ALA A 106 0.29 -3.43 18.93
CA ALA A 106 -0.04 -3.45 20.35
C ALA A 106 -0.55 -2.11 20.86
N SER A 107 0.00 -1.00 20.38
CA SER A 107 -0.47 0.34 20.76
C SER A 107 -1.90 0.56 20.30
N LYS A 108 -2.25 0.11 19.09
CA LYS A 108 -3.62 0.18 18.57
C LYS A 108 -4.54 -0.83 19.26
N ALA A 109 -4.07 -2.06 19.48
CA ALA A 109 -4.84 -3.10 20.15
C ALA A 109 -5.26 -2.71 21.56
N THR A 110 -4.37 -2.08 22.32
CA THR A 110 -4.60 -1.76 23.73
C THR A 110 -5.10 -0.34 23.96
N GLY A 111 -4.74 0.61 23.10
CA GLY A 111 -4.89 2.04 23.33
C GLY A 111 -3.71 2.68 24.07
N PHE A 112 -2.68 1.90 24.46
CA PHE A 112 -1.48 2.39 25.14
C PHE A 112 -0.44 2.92 24.13
N PRO A 113 -0.04 4.20 24.16
CA PRO A 113 0.81 4.78 23.12
C PRO A 113 2.31 4.50 23.36
N ILE A 114 2.79 3.29 23.05
CA ILE A 114 4.14 2.80 23.39
C ILE A 114 5.24 3.78 22.96
N ALA A 115 5.24 4.23 21.71
CA ALA A 115 6.28 5.13 21.19
C ALA A 115 6.30 6.49 21.90
N LYS A 116 5.12 7.04 22.23
CA LYS A 116 4.96 8.31 22.95
C LYS A 116 5.49 8.21 24.38
N ILE A 117 5.21 7.09 25.06
CA ILE A 117 5.72 6.80 26.40
C ILE A 117 7.23 6.56 26.35
N ALA A 118 7.71 5.69 25.47
CA ALA A 118 9.13 5.39 25.32
C ALA A 118 9.98 6.65 25.06
N ALA A 119 9.49 7.60 24.24
CA ALA A 119 10.16 8.87 24.00
C ALA A 119 10.29 9.73 25.27
N LYS A 120 9.27 9.73 26.14
CA LYS A 120 9.34 10.44 27.44
C LYS A 120 10.28 9.74 28.41
N LEU A 121 10.26 8.41 28.49
CA LEU A 121 11.19 7.64 29.32
C LEU A 121 12.65 7.90 28.92
N ALA A 122 12.94 8.00 27.61
CA ALA A 122 14.27 8.27 27.09
C ALA A 122 14.87 9.61 27.55
N VAL A 123 14.03 10.59 27.93
CA VAL A 123 14.47 11.88 28.48
C VAL A 123 14.36 11.95 30.02
N GLY A 124 14.20 10.80 30.67
CA GLY A 124 14.34 10.66 32.12
C GLY A 124 13.04 10.62 32.91
N TYR A 125 11.86 10.57 32.26
CA TYR A 125 10.62 10.29 32.99
C TYR A 125 10.58 8.83 33.48
N THR A 126 9.73 8.57 34.47
CA THR A 126 9.37 7.21 34.91
C THR A 126 7.88 6.94 34.63
N LEU A 127 7.50 5.66 34.55
CA LEU A 127 6.14 5.25 34.17
C LEU A 127 5.06 5.77 35.12
N ASP A 128 5.39 5.89 36.41
CA ASP A 128 4.53 6.42 37.46
C ASP A 128 4.35 7.95 37.41
N GLU A 129 5.29 8.68 36.79
CA GLU A 129 5.18 10.12 36.54
C GLU A 129 4.28 10.43 35.32
N LEU A 130 4.10 9.45 34.44
CA LEU A 130 3.33 9.60 33.21
C LEU A 130 1.87 9.19 33.44
N LYS A 131 0.96 9.89 32.77
CA LYS A 131 -0.47 9.62 32.81
C LYS A 131 -0.89 8.74 31.63
N ASN A 132 -1.90 7.90 31.83
CA ASN A 132 -2.55 7.17 30.76
C ASN A 132 -3.48 8.11 29.97
N ASP A 133 -3.22 8.24 28.67
CA ASP A 133 -3.85 9.24 27.82
C ASP A 133 -5.37 9.02 27.70
N ILE A 134 -5.81 7.78 27.49
CA ILE A 134 -7.21 7.50 27.13
C ILE A 134 -8.17 7.46 28.33
N THR A 135 -7.68 7.22 29.55
CA THR A 135 -8.49 7.38 30.79
C THR A 135 -8.53 8.84 31.27
N GLY A 136 -8.20 9.80 30.39
CA GLY A 136 -8.15 11.23 30.73
C GLY A 136 -7.07 11.58 31.76
N GLY A 137 -6.06 10.71 31.90
CA GLY A 137 -5.01 10.83 32.91
C GLY A 137 -5.45 10.54 34.33
N ALA A 138 -6.55 9.79 34.51
CA ALA A 138 -7.00 9.31 35.82
C ALA A 138 -6.09 8.22 36.39
N THR A 139 -5.44 7.43 35.52
CA THR A 139 -4.49 6.37 35.89
C THR A 139 -3.08 6.70 35.40
N PRO A 140 -2.02 6.16 36.05
CA PRO A 140 -0.64 6.33 35.57
C PRO A 140 -0.38 5.46 34.32
N ALA A 141 0.76 5.64 33.67
CA ALA A 141 1.24 4.75 32.60
C ALA A 141 1.90 3.47 33.14
N SER A 142 2.15 3.38 34.46
CA SER A 142 2.73 2.23 35.15
C SER A 142 1.71 1.13 35.44
N PHE A 143 1.09 0.55 34.40
CA PHE A 143 0.15 -0.56 34.51
C PHE A 143 0.25 -1.48 33.29
N GLU A 144 -0.27 -2.70 33.41
CA GLU A 144 -0.40 -3.63 32.28
C GLU A 144 -1.84 -3.52 31.73
N PRO A 145 -2.03 -3.13 30.45
CA PRO A 145 -3.37 -3.03 29.87
C PRO A 145 -4.15 -4.35 29.92
N THR A 146 -5.44 -4.24 30.15
CA THR A 146 -6.40 -5.35 30.05
C THR A 146 -7.44 -4.98 28.99
N ILE A 147 -7.71 -5.88 28.06
CA ILE A 147 -8.69 -5.67 26.99
C ILE A 147 -9.82 -6.69 27.12
N ASP A 148 -11.05 -6.25 26.83
CA ASP A 148 -12.26 -7.08 26.91
C ASP A 148 -12.78 -7.48 25.52
N TYR A 149 -11.88 -7.48 24.54
CA TYR A 149 -12.11 -7.86 23.15
C TYR A 149 -10.91 -8.66 22.63
N VAL A 150 -11.07 -9.23 21.44
CA VAL A 150 -10.00 -9.88 20.68
C VAL A 150 -9.63 -8.98 19.52
N VAL A 151 -8.33 -8.85 19.29
CA VAL A 151 -7.76 -8.17 18.14
C VAL A 151 -7.18 -9.21 17.20
N THR A 152 -7.41 -9.08 15.91
CA THR A 152 -6.83 -9.94 14.88
C THR A 152 -6.12 -9.09 13.84
N LYS A 153 -4.85 -9.40 13.59
CA LYS A 153 -4.08 -8.85 12.48
C LYS A 153 -3.94 -9.89 11.37
N VAL A 154 -4.12 -9.45 10.12
CA VAL A 154 -3.92 -10.28 8.92
C VAL A 154 -3.00 -9.53 7.94
N PRO A 155 -1.92 -10.17 7.44
CA PRO A 155 -1.00 -9.53 6.52
C PRO A 155 -1.58 -9.40 5.11
N ARG A 156 -1.13 -8.37 4.39
CA ARG A 156 -1.49 -8.08 2.99
C ARG A 156 -0.30 -8.38 2.08
N PHE A 157 -0.51 -9.22 1.07
CA PHE A 157 0.53 -9.65 0.11
C PHE A 157 0.21 -9.22 -1.31
N THR A 158 1.22 -8.91 -2.14
CA THR A 158 1.02 -8.55 -3.55
C THR A 158 1.84 -9.42 -4.51
N PHE A 159 1.76 -10.74 -4.35
CA PHE A 159 2.50 -11.70 -5.19
C PHE A 159 2.13 -11.62 -6.67
N GLU A 160 0.91 -11.18 -6.99
CA GLU A 160 0.45 -10.96 -8.36
C GLU A 160 1.32 -9.96 -9.14
N LYS A 161 2.04 -9.07 -8.46
CA LYS A 161 2.95 -8.08 -9.06
C LYS A 161 4.37 -8.62 -9.31
N PHE A 162 4.68 -9.82 -8.82
CA PHE A 162 5.99 -10.44 -8.91
C PHE A 162 5.88 -11.84 -9.54
N PRO A 163 5.42 -11.95 -10.79
CA PRO A 163 5.22 -13.26 -11.42
C PRO A 163 6.51 -14.10 -11.42
N GLY A 164 6.37 -15.36 -11.02
CA GLY A 164 7.47 -16.30 -10.88
C GLY A 164 8.26 -16.18 -9.58
N SER A 165 7.87 -15.32 -8.64
CA SER A 165 8.37 -15.37 -7.25
C SER A 165 7.79 -16.56 -6.50
N ASP A 166 8.58 -17.13 -5.58
CA ASP A 166 8.07 -18.10 -4.61
C ASP A 166 7.08 -17.42 -3.65
N ASP A 167 5.82 -17.84 -3.70
CA ASP A 167 4.71 -17.30 -2.91
C ASP A 167 4.54 -17.98 -1.54
N ARG A 168 5.39 -18.95 -1.20
CA ARG A 168 5.35 -19.61 0.10
C ARG A 168 5.87 -18.70 1.19
N LEU A 169 5.18 -18.71 2.33
CA LEU A 169 5.54 -17.95 3.52
C LEU A 169 6.64 -18.68 4.28
N THR A 170 7.60 -17.91 4.78
CA THR A 170 8.82 -18.42 5.41
C THR A 170 9.28 -17.44 6.50
N THR A 171 10.49 -17.61 7.02
CA THR A 171 11.08 -16.72 8.04
C THR A 171 11.50 -15.35 7.49
N GLN A 172 11.48 -15.16 6.16
CA GLN A 172 11.70 -13.88 5.50
C GLN A 172 10.35 -13.28 5.09
N MET A 173 10.04 -12.10 5.65
CA MET A 173 8.81 -11.35 5.38
C MET A 173 8.66 -10.97 3.91
N LYS A 174 7.47 -11.20 3.35
CA LYS A 174 7.05 -10.89 1.96
C LYS A 174 5.76 -10.06 1.89
N SER A 175 5.04 -9.89 3.00
CA SER A 175 3.89 -8.98 3.09
C SER A 175 4.30 -7.51 2.87
N VAL A 176 3.37 -6.71 2.35
CA VAL A 176 3.56 -5.29 2.00
C VAL A 176 2.73 -4.34 2.88
N GLY A 177 1.97 -4.90 3.81
CA GLY A 177 1.15 -4.18 4.78
C GLY A 177 0.34 -5.16 5.61
N GLU A 178 -0.54 -4.62 6.45
CA GLU A 178 -1.38 -5.41 7.35
C GLU A 178 -2.69 -4.70 7.66
N VAL A 179 -3.70 -5.49 8.02
CA VAL A 179 -4.97 -4.99 8.54
C VAL A 179 -5.18 -5.49 9.94
N MET A 180 -5.86 -4.70 10.76
CA MET A 180 -6.29 -5.08 12.09
C MET A 180 -7.81 -4.97 12.20
N ALA A 181 -8.42 -5.83 13.01
CA ALA A 181 -9.80 -5.68 13.43
C ALA A 181 -9.96 -6.04 14.90
N MET A 182 -11.04 -5.52 15.50
CA MET A 182 -11.45 -5.81 16.86
C MET A 182 -12.85 -6.43 16.86
N GLY A 183 -13.05 -7.46 17.68
CA GLY A 183 -14.37 -8.06 17.93
C GLY A 183 -14.45 -8.59 19.35
N ARG A 184 -15.67 -8.75 19.88
CA ARG A 184 -15.88 -9.31 21.24
C ARG A 184 -15.55 -10.80 21.33
N THR A 185 -15.38 -11.43 20.17
CA THR A 185 -14.97 -12.84 20.02
C THR A 185 -13.91 -12.95 18.93
N PHE A 186 -13.13 -14.03 18.96
CA PHE A 186 -12.16 -14.32 17.89
C PHE A 186 -12.84 -14.45 16.52
N GLN A 187 -13.98 -15.15 16.44
CA GLN A 187 -14.72 -15.30 15.18
C GLN A 187 -15.13 -13.95 14.58
N GLU A 188 -15.66 -13.05 15.40
CA GLU A 188 -16.03 -11.70 14.97
C GLU A 188 -14.81 -10.92 14.48
N SER A 189 -13.74 -10.91 15.28
CA SER A 189 -12.49 -10.22 14.97
C SER A 189 -11.84 -10.74 13.69
N LEU A 190 -11.75 -12.07 13.51
CA LEU A 190 -11.19 -12.70 12.34
C LEU A 190 -11.97 -12.35 11.07
N GLN A 191 -13.30 -12.49 11.08
CA GLN A 191 -14.11 -12.20 9.89
C GLN A 191 -14.08 -10.71 9.53
N LYS A 192 -13.99 -9.81 10.52
CA LYS A 192 -13.75 -8.37 10.30
C LYS A 192 -12.39 -8.14 9.64
N ALA A 193 -11.33 -8.78 10.14
CA ALA A 193 -10.00 -8.63 9.56
C ALA A 193 -9.94 -9.14 8.12
N LEU A 194 -10.54 -10.31 7.83
CA LEU A 194 -10.58 -10.89 6.49
C LEU A 194 -11.27 -9.96 5.48
N ARG A 195 -12.46 -9.44 5.79
CA ARG A 195 -13.16 -8.52 4.88
C ARG A 195 -12.51 -7.14 4.77
N SER A 196 -11.56 -6.82 5.65
CA SER A 196 -10.78 -5.58 5.60
C SER A 196 -9.51 -5.68 4.75
N LEU A 197 -9.21 -6.86 4.18
CA LEU A 197 -7.96 -7.08 3.43
C LEU A 197 -7.90 -6.37 2.07
N GLU A 198 -9.01 -5.82 1.58
CA GLU A 198 -9.07 -5.18 0.26
C GLU A 198 -8.63 -6.12 -0.88
N THR A 199 -8.92 -7.41 -0.72
CA THR A 199 -8.70 -8.47 -1.72
C THR A 199 -10.01 -8.97 -2.35
N GLY A 200 -11.15 -8.41 -1.94
CA GLY A 200 -12.48 -8.78 -2.44
C GLY A 200 -13.10 -10.00 -1.75
N ILE A 201 -12.52 -10.45 -0.63
CA ILE A 201 -13.10 -11.49 0.22
C ILE A 201 -14.04 -10.87 1.25
N ASP A 202 -15.09 -11.60 1.61
CA ASP A 202 -16.16 -11.18 2.52
C ASP A 202 -16.14 -11.97 3.84
N GLY A 203 -15.21 -12.92 3.96
CA GLY A 203 -14.97 -13.78 5.11
C GLY A 203 -14.10 -14.97 4.71
N LEU A 204 -14.51 -16.17 5.09
CA LEU A 204 -13.83 -17.43 4.74
C LEU A 204 -14.22 -17.94 3.33
N ASP A 205 -14.30 -17.08 2.32
CA ASP A 205 -14.81 -17.45 0.99
C ASP A 205 -14.12 -18.70 0.41
N PRO A 206 -14.85 -19.64 -0.20
CA PRO A 206 -14.25 -20.83 -0.77
C PRO A 206 -13.28 -20.48 -1.91
N ILE A 207 -12.23 -21.27 -2.05
CA ILE A 207 -11.26 -21.19 -3.15
C ILE A 207 -11.47 -22.34 -4.12
N ILE A 208 -11.72 -23.55 -3.59
CA ILE A 208 -11.96 -24.75 -4.40
C ILE A 208 -13.46 -25.02 -4.56
N ASN A 209 -13.81 -25.83 -5.57
CA ASN A 209 -15.17 -26.28 -5.76
C ASN A 209 -15.48 -27.50 -4.86
N LEU A 210 -16.76 -27.70 -4.55
CA LEU A 210 -17.24 -28.84 -3.77
C LEU A 210 -18.27 -29.64 -4.58
N PRO A 211 -18.18 -31.00 -4.61
CA PRO A 211 -17.12 -31.81 -4.02
C PRO A 211 -15.78 -31.60 -4.74
N PRO A 212 -14.64 -31.67 -4.02
CA PRO A 212 -13.33 -31.44 -4.63
C PRO A 212 -12.93 -32.63 -5.51
N THR A 213 -12.31 -32.33 -6.64
CA THR A 213 -11.59 -33.32 -7.46
C THR A 213 -10.39 -33.91 -6.70
N ASP A 214 -9.85 -35.04 -7.16
CA ASP A 214 -8.65 -35.64 -6.57
C ASP A 214 -7.44 -34.67 -6.59
N GLU A 215 -7.35 -33.85 -7.64
CA GLU A 215 -6.33 -32.80 -7.77
C GLU A 215 -6.55 -31.68 -6.73
N GLU A 216 -7.78 -31.19 -6.56
CA GLU A 216 -8.11 -30.17 -5.54
C GLU A 216 -7.90 -30.71 -4.12
N GLN A 217 -8.16 -31.99 -3.86
CA GLN A 217 -7.88 -32.61 -2.57
C GLN A 217 -6.39 -32.67 -2.26
N GLN A 218 -5.55 -32.93 -3.27
CA GLN A 218 -4.10 -32.91 -3.11
C GLN A 218 -3.59 -31.48 -2.90
N LEU A 219 -4.05 -30.53 -3.71
CA LEU A 219 -3.74 -29.11 -3.57
C LEU A 219 -4.10 -28.60 -2.16
N LEU A 220 -5.27 -28.97 -1.65
CA LEU A 220 -5.71 -28.58 -0.31
C LEU A 220 -4.73 -29.07 0.76
N ARG A 221 -4.29 -30.33 0.70
CA ARG A 221 -3.30 -30.86 1.65
C ARG A 221 -1.94 -30.17 1.51
N GLU A 222 -1.54 -29.80 0.30
CA GLU A 222 -0.31 -29.06 0.02
C GLU A 222 -0.35 -27.65 0.62
N GLU A 223 -1.44 -26.90 0.39
CA GLU A 223 -1.63 -25.53 0.91
C GLU A 223 -1.74 -25.50 2.43
N LEU A 224 -2.26 -26.55 3.07
CA LEU A 224 -2.23 -26.69 4.53
C LEU A 224 -0.81 -26.92 5.07
N ARG A 225 0.01 -27.74 4.38
CA ARG A 225 1.40 -28.06 4.79
C ARG A 225 2.41 -26.96 4.49
N MET A 226 2.24 -26.28 3.36
CA MET A 226 3.17 -25.26 2.84
C MET A 226 2.46 -23.90 2.84
N PRO A 227 2.60 -23.12 3.93
CA PRO A 227 1.83 -21.90 4.13
C PRO A 227 1.96 -20.94 2.94
N GLY A 228 0.83 -20.60 2.33
CA GLY A 228 0.69 -19.51 1.37
C GLY A 228 -0.20 -18.39 1.92
N PRO A 229 -0.34 -17.26 1.20
CA PRO A 229 -1.15 -16.12 1.64
C PRO A 229 -2.64 -16.43 1.84
N ASN A 230 -3.14 -17.53 1.24
CA ASN A 230 -4.55 -17.93 1.28
C ASN A 230 -4.84 -19.09 2.25
N ARG A 231 -3.84 -19.54 3.03
CA ARG A 231 -3.91 -20.77 3.83
C ARG A 231 -5.15 -20.85 4.73
N ILE A 232 -5.55 -19.75 5.37
CA ILE A 232 -6.72 -19.73 6.27
C ILE A 232 -8.04 -20.09 5.56
N ARG A 233 -8.16 -19.73 4.27
CA ARG A 233 -9.32 -20.09 3.45
C ARG A 233 -9.26 -21.56 3.02
N TYR A 234 -8.06 -22.08 2.70
CA TYR A 234 -7.86 -23.51 2.46
C TYR A 234 -8.16 -24.36 3.72
N VAL A 235 -7.86 -23.86 4.92
CA VAL A 235 -8.26 -24.51 6.18
C VAL A 235 -9.79 -24.59 6.29
N ALA A 236 -10.51 -23.52 5.94
CA ALA A 236 -11.97 -23.56 5.89
C ALA A 236 -12.49 -24.55 4.82
N ASP A 237 -11.90 -24.53 3.62
CA ASP A 237 -12.22 -25.49 2.56
C ASP A 237 -11.93 -26.94 2.96
N ALA A 238 -10.94 -27.18 3.82
CA ALA A 238 -10.60 -28.52 4.31
C ALA A 238 -11.77 -29.09 5.12
N PHE A 239 -12.32 -28.28 6.01
CA PHE A 239 -13.53 -28.64 6.76
C PHE A 239 -14.75 -28.78 5.85
N ARG A 240 -14.90 -27.92 4.84
CA ARG A 240 -16.00 -28.06 3.85
C ARG A 240 -15.90 -29.34 3.04
N ALA A 241 -14.68 -29.76 2.69
CA ALA A 241 -14.38 -31.00 1.98
C ALA A 241 -14.48 -32.25 2.86
N GLY A 242 -14.74 -32.10 4.16
CA GLY A 242 -14.90 -33.22 5.09
C GLY A 242 -13.61 -33.84 5.60
N LEU A 243 -12.46 -33.16 5.49
CA LEU A 243 -11.24 -33.60 6.17
C LEU A 243 -11.47 -33.62 7.68
N SER A 244 -10.88 -34.60 8.34
CA SER A 244 -10.98 -34.71 9.80
C SER A 244 -10.21 -33.59 10.50
N PHE A 245 -10.65 -33.23 11.69
CA PHE A 245 -9.98 -32.23 12.51
C PHE A 245 -8.50 -32.56 12.75
N ASP A 246 -8.22 -33.81 13.11
CA ASP A 246 -6.86 -34.29 13.37
C ASP A 246 -5.98 -34.23 12.10
N GLU A 247 -6.55 -34.54 10.94
CA GLU A 247 -5.84 -34.39 9.67
C GLU A 247 -5.49 -32.92 9.42
N VAL A 248 -6.45 -31.99 9.53
CA VAL A 248 -6.20 -30.55 9.36
C VAL A 248 -5.12 -30.06 10.33
N TYR A 249 -5.22 -30.40 11.62
CA TYR A 249 -4.23 -30.04 12.63
C TYR A 249 -2.84 -30.60 12.31
N SER A 250 -2.75 -31.87 11.92
CA SER A 250 -1.48 -32.52 11.60
C SER A 250 -0.75 -31.85 10.42
N LEU A 251 -1.51 -31.33 9.45
CA LEU A 251 -0.98 -30.69 8.26
C LEU A 251 -0.55 -29.25 8.55
N CYS A 252 -1.38 -28.48 9.25
CA CYS A 252 -1.15 -27.05 9.40
C CYS A 252 -0.43 -26.63 10.70
N ARG A 253 -0.55 -27.44 11.76
CA ARG A 253 -0.05 -27.17 13.11
C ARG A 253 -0.57 -25.87 13.76
N ILE A 254 -1.63 -25.27 13.21
CA ILE A 254 -2.38 -24.16 13.84
C ILE A 254 -3.03 -24.72 15.11
N ASP A 255 -3.00 -23.97 16.21
CA ASP A 255 -3.52 -24.46 17.49
C ASP A 255 -5.01 -24.91 17.38
N PRO A 256 -5.37 -26.06 17.97
CA PRO A 256 -6.74 -26.58 17.95
C PRO A 256 -7.83 -25.56 18.36
N TRP A 257 -7.50 -24.62 19.26
CA TRP A 257 -8.41 -23.58 19.71
C TRP A 257 -8.87 -22.64 18.57
N PHE A 258 -7.99 -22.33 17.62
CA PHE A 258 -8.36 -21.56 16.43
C PHE A 258 -9.12 -22.42 15.42
N LEU A 259 -8.65 -23.66 15.20
CA LEU A 259 -9.23 -24.59 14.23
C LEU A 259 -10.70 -24.90 14.52
N VAL A 260 -11.06 -25.12 15.80
CA VAL A 260 -12.46 -25.43 16.16
C VAL A 260 -13.39 -24.26 15.89
N GLN A 261 -12.91 -23.02 16.02
CA GLN A 261 -13.71 -21.82 15.74
C GLN A 261 -13.88 -21.59 14.24
N ILE A 262 -12.87 -21.91 13.44
CA ILE A 262 -12.96 -21.89 11.97
C ILE A 262 -13.92 -22.97 11.49
N GLN A 263 -13.83 -24.18 12.05
CA GLN A 263 -14.75 -25.27 11.75
C GLN A 263 -16.20 -24.90 12.11
N ASP A 264 -16.42 -24.29 13.28
CA ASP A 264 -17.74 -23.81 13.69
C ASP A 264 -18.30 -22.76 12.72
N LEU A 265 -17.49 -21.81 12.24
CA LEU A 265 -17.93 -20.87 11.18
C LEU A 265 -18.36 -21.61 9.92
N VAL A 266 -17.59 -22.60 9.47
CA VAL A 266 -17.92 -23.41 8.28
C VAL A 266 -19.24 -24.19 8.48
N LEU A 267 -19.46 -24.77 9.66
CA LEU A 267 -20.71 -25.45 9.99
C LEU A 267 -21.90 -24.49 9.97
N GLU A 268 -21.72 -23.25 10.42
CA GLU A 268 -22.77 -22.23 10.36
C GLU A 268 -23.12 -21.80 8.94
N GLU A 269 -22.13 -21.73 8.05
CA GLU A 269 -22.36 -21.49 6.62
C GLU A 269 -23.15 -22.62 5.98
N GLN A 270 -22.74 -23.87 6.20
CA GLN A 270 -23.42 -25.06 5.68
C GLN A 270 -24.87 -25.12 6.17
N LYS A 271 -25.08 -24.84 7.46
CA LYS A 271 -26.43 -24.79 8.05
C LYS A 271 -27.28 -23.69 7.40
N LEU A 272 -26.72 -22.50 7.20
CA LEU A 272 -27.45 -21.40 6.54
C LEU A 272 -27.82 -21.74 5.09
N GLN A 273 -26.92 -22.38 4.35
CA GLN A 273 -27.19 -22.84 2.98
C GLN A 273 -28.28 -23.90 2.94
N ALA A 274 -28.31 -24.83 3.91
CA ALA A 274 -29.33 -25.87 4.00
C ALA A 274 -30.71 -25.32 4.41
N ASP A 275 -30.74 -24.42 5.40
CA ASP A 275 -31.97 -23.86 5.94
C ASP A 275 -32.58 -22.76 5.04
N GLY A 276 -31.75 -22.14 4.18
CA GLY A 276 -32.12 -21.06 3.27
C GLY A 276 -32.77 -19.85 3.97
N LEU A 277 -33.59 -19.10 3.22
CA LEU A 277 -34.30 -17.93 3.76
C LEU A 277 -35.32 -18.29 4.85
N SER A 278 -35.81 -19.53 4.88
CA SER A 278 -36.79 -20.01 5.85
C SER A 278 -36.23 -20.13 7.27
N GLY A 279 -34.94 -20.42 7.43
CA GLY A 279 -34.28 -20.49 8.74
C GLY A 279 -33.59 -19.20 9.17
N PHE A 280 -33.76 -18.11 8.41
CA PHE A 280 -33.05 -16.85 8.61
C PHE A 280 -33.93 -15.83 9.35
N ASP A 281 -34.30 -16.17 10.59
CA ASP A 281 -35.06 -15.32 11.50
C ASP A 281 -34.16 -14.32 12.25
N ARG A 282 -34.77 -13.55 13.17
CA ARG A 282 -34.09 -12.52 13.95
C ARG A 282 -32.96 -13.09 14.80
N ASP A 283 -33.20 -14.20 15.49
CA ASP A 283 -32.23 -14.77 16.42
C ASP A 283 -31.06 -15.39 15.66
N ARG A 284 -31.36 -16.06 14.54
CA ARG A 284 -30.34 -16.60 13.64
C ARG A 284 -29.49 -15.49 13.01
N MET A 285 -30.11 -14.43 12.50
CA MET A 285 -29.40 -13.27 11.98
C MET A 285 -28.48 -12.69 13.06
N ARG A 286 -28.99 -12.43 14.28
CA ARG A 286 -28.18 -11.87 15.37
C ARG A 286 -27.00 -12.77 15.73
N ALA A 287 -27.23 -14.09 15.82
CA ALA A 287 -26.18 -15.05 16.11
C ALA A 287 -25.06 -15.05 15.04
N LEU A 288 -25.42 -15.01 13.76
CA LEU A 288 -24.44 -14.93 12.66
C LEU A 288 -23.69 -13.59 12.66
N LYS A 289 -24.38 -12.47 12.89
CA LYS A 289 -23.71 -11.16 13.01
C LYS A 289 -22.73 -11.11 14.20
N ARG A 290 -23.07 -11.72 15.35
CA ARG A 290 -22.14 -11.89 16.50
C ARG A 290 -20.93 -12.75 16.21
N LYS A 291 -20.99 -13.62 15.21
CA LYS A 291 -19.85 -14.40 14.68
C LYS A 291 -19.07 -13.65 13.60
N GLY A 292 -19.42 -12.40 13.30
CA GLY A 292 -18.73 -11.53 12.34
C GLY A 292 -19.11 -11.70 10.87
N PHE A 293 -20.15 -12.48 10.56
CA PHE A 293 -20.58 -12.66 9.17
C PHE A 293 -21.00 -11.32 8.55
N SER A 294 -20.40 -10.96 7.41
CA SER A 294 -20.80 -9.78 6.64
C SER A 294 -22.14 -10.01 5.95
N ASP A 295 -22.88 -8.93 5.69
CA ASP A 295 -24.14 -8.96 4.94
C ASP A 295 -23.90 -9.55 3.54
N ARG A 296 -22.72 -9.30 2.96
CA ARG A 296 -22.31 -9.80 1.65
C ARG A 296 -22.02 -11.30 1.66
N ARG A 297 -21.34 -11.83 2.69
CA ARG A 297 -21.13 -13.27 2.85
C ARG A 297 -22.46 -14.01 3.02
N LEU A 298 -23.36 -13.45 3.85
CA LEU A 298 -24.70 -14.00 4.05
C LEU A 298 -25.51 -13.97 2.75
N ALA A 299 -25.41 -12.91 1.96
CA ALA A 299 -26.05 -12.78 0.66
C ALA A 299 -25.59 -13.87 -0.32
N THR A 300 -24.27 -14.10 -0.42
CA THR A 300 -23.69 -15.17 -1.25
C THR A 300 -24.20 -16.55 -0.82
N LEU A 301 -24.23 -16.84 0.48
CA LEU A 301 -24.69 -18.14 1.00
C LEU A 301 -26.20 -18.36 0.77
N LEU A 302 -27.00 -17.29 0.77
CA LEU A 302 -28.45 -17.34 0.55
C LEU A 302 -28.86 -17.19 -0.93
N GLY A 303 -27.92 -16.87 -1.82
CA GLY A 303 -28.21 -16.60 -3.24
C GLY A 303 -29.05 -15.33 -3.47
N ILE A 304 -28.87 -14.29 -2.65
CA ILE A 304 -29.58 -13.00 -2.76
C ILE A 304 -28.60 -11.82 -2.81
N ASP A 305 -29.09 -10.60 -3.05
CA ASP A 305 -28.25 -9.40 -3.03
C ASP A 305 -27.93 -8.91 -1.60
N GLU A 306 -26.76 -8.30 -1.41
CA GLU A 306 -26.31 -7.72 -0.14
C GLU A 306 -27.32 -6.72 0.45
N ALA A 307 -27.93 -5.89 -0.40
CA ALA A 307 -28.90 -4.89 0.06
C ALA A 307 -30.18 -5.55 0.63
N SER A 308 -30.58 -6.73 0.13
CA SER A 308 -31.67 -7.52 0.70
C SER A 308 -31.35 -8.05 2.10
N VAL A 309 -30.13 -8.55 2.33
CA VAL A 309 -29.69 -8.96 3.68
C VAL A 309 -29.71 -7.75 4.62
N ARG A 310 -29.12 -6.63 4.19
CA ARG A 310 -29.07 -5.39 4.97
C ARG A 310 -30.47 -4.90 5.34
N ARG A 311 -31.40 -4.82 4.37
CA ARG A 311 -32.80 -4.42 4.62
C ARG A 311 -33.49 -5.33 5.63
N ARG A 312 -33.28 -6.66 5.55
CA ARG A 312 -33.85 -7.61 6.52
C ARG A 312 -33.27 -7.37 7.91
N ARG A 313 -31.94 -7.25 8.00
CA ARG A 313 -31.21 -7.00 9.24
C ARG A 313 -31.70 -5.72 9.93
N THR A 314 -31.80 -4.61 9.20
CA THR A 314 -32.29 -3.33 9.75
C THR A 314 -33.78 -3.38 10.11
N THR A 315 -34.62 -4.04 9.32
CA THR A 315 -36.06 -4.23 9.64
C THR A 315 -36.27 -5.04 10.91
N MET A 316 -35.38 -6.00 11.20
CA MET A 316 -35.38 -6.78 12.43
C MET A 316 -34.81 -6.02 13.65
N GLY A 317 -34.36 -4.78 13.46
CA GLY A 317 -33.71 -3.97 14.49
C GLY A 317 -32.34 -4.50 14.89
N ILE A 318 -31.67 -5.26 14.02
CA ILE A 318 -30.33 -5.81 14.28
C ILE A 318 -29.30 -4.84 13.70
N ARG A 319 -28.62 -4.12 14.58
CA ARG A 319 -27.55 -3.19 14.21
C ARG A 319 -26.36 -3.39 15.14
N PRO A 320 -25.14 -3.07 14.70
CA PRO A 320 -24.01 -3.11 15.61
C PRO A 320 -24.17 -2.05 16.70
N VAL A 321 -23.63 -2.35 17.86
CA VAL A 321 -23.25 -1.37 18.85
C VAL A 321 -21.77 -1.04 18.68
N TYR A 322 -21.32 0.06 19.28
CA TYR A 322 -19.91 0.45 19.23
C TYR A 322 -19.37 0.48 20.65
N LYS A 323 -18.23 -0.16 20.85
CA LYS A 323 -17.51 -0.24 22.13
C LYS A 323 -16.24 0.60 22.05
N ARG A 324 -15.78 1.11 23.19
CA ARG A 324 -14.55 1.89 23.27
C ARG A 324 -13.34 1.03 23.59
N VAL A 325 -12.19 1.46 23.09
CA VAL A 325 -10.87 1.02 23.55
C VAL A 325 -10.46 1.92 24.73
N ASP A 326 -10.13 1.30 25.86
CA ASP A 326 -9.95 2.02 27.13
C ASP A 326 -8.74 1.55 27.96
N THR A 327 -7.93 0.61 27.45
CA THR A 327 -6.78 -0.04 28.13
C THR A 327 -7.09 -0.82 29.40
N CYS A 328 -8.32 -0.81 29.92
CA CYS A 328 -8.63 -1.26 31.27
C CYS A 328 -9.91 -2.11 31.39
N ALA A 329 -10.46 -2.59 30.28
CA ALA A 329 -11.65 -3.44 30.24
C ALA A 329 -12.82 -2.83 31.04
N ALA A 330 -13.08 -1.55 30.79
CA ALA A 330 -14.12 -0.74 31.43
C ALA A 330 -14.00 -0.55 32.96
N GLU A 331 -12.85 -0.87 33.58
CA GLU A 331 -12.63 -0.56 35.00
C GLU A 331 -12.66 0.96 35.25
N PHE A 332 -12.18 1.75 34.29
CA PHE A 332 -12.20 3.20 34.30
C PHE A 332 -12.92 3.75 33.07
N ALA A 333 -13.60 4.89 33.24
CA ALA A 333 -14.25 5.56 32.12
C ALA A 333 -13.21 6.20 31.18
N THR A 334 -13.50 6.17 29.87
CA THR A 334 -12.72 6.87 28.84
C THR A 334 -13.57 7.93 28.14
N SER A 335 -13.03 9.14 28.01
CA SER A 335 -13.63 10.17 27.14
C SER A 335 -13.21 10.01 25.68
N THR A 336 -12.12 9.30 25.41
CA THR A 336 -11.59 9.08 24.06
C THR A 336 -12.55 8.22 23.24
N ALA A 337 -12.95 8.72 22.08
CA ALA A 337 -13.86 8.02 21.17
C ALA A 337 -13.06 7.13 20.18
N TYR A 338 -12.30 6.18 20.73
CA TYR A 338 -11.64 5.13 19.95
C TYR A 338 -12.54 3.89 19.93
N LEU A 339 -13.20 3.62 18.80
CA LEU A 339 -14.39 2.78 18.72
C LEU A 339 -14.21 1.59 17.76
N TYR A 340 -14.88 0.49 18.07
CA TYR A 340 -15.08 -0.65 17.16
C TYR A 340 -16.51 -1.18 17.25
N SER A 341 -17.03 -1.74 16.16
CA SER A 341 -18.35 -2.34 16.07
C SER A 341 -18.40 -3.76 16.63
N THR A 342 -19.53 -4.13 17.24
CA THR A 342 -19.85 -5.49 17.65
C THR A 342 -21.36 -5.67 17.80
N TYR A 343 -21.87 -6.90 17.82
CA TYR A 343 -23.30 -7.19 17.97
C TYR A 343 -23.70 -7.56 19.42
N GLU A 344 -23.31 -6.70 20.37
CA GLU A 344 -23.69 -6.74 21.80
C GLU A 344 -24.94 -5.88 22.10
N GLU A 345 -25.24 -5.68 23.39
CA GLU A 345 -26.44 -4.94 23.84
C GLU A 345 -26.21 -3.42 23.97
N GLU A 346 -25.13 -2.98 24.64
CA GLU A 346 -24.89 -1.56 24.96
C GLU A 346 -23.99 -0.86 23.94
N CYS A 347 -24.39 0.36 23.52
CA CYS A 347 -23.63 1.20 22.59
C CYS A 347 -23.00 2.41 23.29
N GLU A 348 -21.68 2.55 23.16
CA GLU A 348 -20.86 3.59 23.79
C GLU A 348 -20.43 4.69 22.81
N ALA A 349 -20.93 4.66 21.57
CA ALA A 349 -20.62 5.66 20.56
C ALA A 349 -20.92 7.07 21.10
N ASN A 350 -22.10 7.30 21.68
CA ASN A 350 -22.53 8.60 22.21
C ASN A 350 -22.18 9.77 21.27
N PRO A 351 -22.73 9.78 20.04
CA PRO A 351 -22.43 10.80 19.03
C PRO A 351 -22.84 12.20 19.53
N SER A 352 -22.07 13.23 19.17
CA SER A 352 -22.37 14.63 19.53
C SER A 352 -23.31 15.31 18.53
N ASP A 353 -23.78 16.52 18.83
CA ASP A 353 -24.57 17.36 17.90
C ASP A 353 -23.70 18.34 17.08
N ARG A 354 -22.37 18.26 17.18
CA ARG A 354 -21.46 19.12 16.40
C ARG A 354 -21.58 18.81 14.91
N LYS A 355 -21.19 19.77 14.07
CA LYS A 355 -21.05 19.57 12.63
C LYS A 355 -19.90 18.59 12.36
N LYS A 356 -20.22 17.45 11.75
CA LYS A 356 -19.27 16.35 11.57
C LYS A 356 -18.84 16.18 10.13
N ILE A 357 -17.55 15.93 9.91
CA ILE A 357 -17.05 15.44 8.63
C ILE A 357 -16.37 14.09 8.85
N MET A 358 -16.84 13.10 8.10
CA MET A 358 -16.28 11.76 8.07
C MET A 358 -15.22 11.65 6.98
N ILE A 359 -14.10 11.02 7.30
CA ILE A 359 -12.96 10.80 6.40
C ILE A 359 -12.74 9.29 6.31
N LEU A 360 -12.87 8.74 5.10
CA LEU A 360 -12.61 7.33 4.85
C LEU A 360 -11.13 7.13 4.52
N GLY A 361 -10.46 6.28 5.31
CA GLY A 361 -9.08 5.86 5.10
C GLY A 361 -8.93 4.91 3.91
N GLY A 362 -7.74 4.30 3.82
CA GLY A 362 -7.40 3.40 2.71
C GLY A 362 -7.39 1.91 3.04
N GLY A 363 -7.45 1.51 4.31
CA GLY A 363 -7.25 0.12 4.71
C GLY A 363 -5.76 -0.28 4.67
N PRO A 364 -5.44 -1.59 4.60
CA PRO A 364 -4.06 -2.08 4.69
C PRO A 364 -3.17 -1.53 3.58
N ASN A 365 -1.94 -1.11 3.88
CA ASN A 365 -1.00 -0.67 2.84
C ASN A 365 -0.73 -1.80 1.80
N ARG A 366 -0.50 -1.40 0.55
CA ARG A 366 -0.15 -2.28 -0.59
C ARG A 366 0.55 -1.49 -1.67
N ILE A 367 1.26 -2.17 -2.57
CA ILE A 367 1.91 -1.50 -3.72
C ILE A 367 0.87 -0.71 -4.53
N GLY A 368 1.12 0.59 -4.69
CA GLY A 368 0.20 1.54 -5.33
C GLY A 368 -0.76 2.27 -4.38
N GLN A 369 -0.91 1.81 -3.14
CA GLN A 369 -1.72 2.39 -2.08
C GLN A 369 -0.97 2.34 -0.73
N GLY A 370 -0.09 3.30 -0.53
CA GLY A 370 0.74 3.40 0.65
C GLY A 370 0.34 4.55 1.59
N ILE A 371 1.34 4.97 2.36
CA ILE A 371 1.24 6.00 3.40
C ILE A 371 0.88 7.39 2.85
N GLU A 372 1.01 7.60 1.54
CA GLU A 372 0.71 8.88 0.90
C GLU A 372 -0.77 9.26 1.04
N PHE A 373 -1.64 8.24 1.00
CA PHE A 373 -3.08 8.40 1.20
C PHE A 373 -3.42 8.61 2.69
N ASP A 374 -2.71 7.93 3.59
CA ASP A 374 -2.82 8.16 5.04
C ASP A 374 -2.46 9.61 5.40
N TYR A 375 -1.37 10.13 4.84
CA TYR A 375 -0.96 11.53 5.00
C TYR A 375 -2.08 12.49 4.61
N CYS A 376 -2.77 12.23 3.50
CA CYS A 376 -3.89 13.06 3.05
C CYS A 376 -5.05 13.02 4.05
N CYS A 377 -5.45 11.83 4.50
CA CYS A 377 -6.51 11.64 5.50
C CYS A 377 -6.19 12.34 6.83
N VAL A 378 -4.95 12.21 7.32
CA VAL A 378 -4.47 12.90 8.54
C VAL A 378 -4.57 14.42 8.36
N HIS A 379 -4.08 14.96 7.24
CA HIS A 379 -4.15 16.38 6.97
C HIS A 379 -5.59 16.91 6.86
N ALA A 380 -6.52 16.11 6.30
CA ALA A 380 -7.94 16.46 6.31
C ALA A 380 -8.49 16.56 7.73
N ALA A 381 -8.25 15.57 8.58
CA ALA A 381 -8.72 15.57 9.96
C ALA A 381 -8.18 16.78 10.73
N LEU A 382 -6.87 17.04 10.62
CA LEU A 382 -6.26 18.20 11.29
C LEU A 382 -6.85 19.53 10.80
N ALA A 383 -6.98 19.72 9.48
CA ALA A 383 -7.47 20.98 8.91
C ALA A 383 -8.96 21.24 9.21
N LEU A 384 -9.78 20.20 9.18
CA LEU A 384 -11.22 20.32 9.44
C LEU A 384 -11.51 20.50 10.93
N ARG A 385 -10.72 19.87 11.80
CA ARG A 385 -10.76 20.13 13.24
C ARG A 385 -10.36 21.56 13.56
N GLU A 386 -9.28 22.06 12.95
CA GLU A 386 -8.87 23.48 13.01
C GLU A 386 -9.96 24.43 12.50
N ALA A 387 -10.79 23.99 11.53
CA ALA A 387 -11.93 24.74 11.01
C ALA A 387 -13.22 24.60 11.84
N GLY A 388 -13.19 23.88 12.96
CA GLY A 388 -14.30 23.77 13.92
C GLY A 388 -15.23 22.57 13.73
N PHE A 389 -14.98 21.71 12.74
CA PHE A 389 -15.72 20.46 12.56
C PHE A 389 -15.32 19.42 13.61
N GLU A 390 -16.25 18.53 13.95
CA GLU A 390 -15.93 17.26 14.59
C GLU A 390 -15.51 16.26 13.51
N THR A 391 -14.29 15.78 13.61
CA THR A 391 -13.69 14.91 12.59
C THR A 391 -13.84 13.45 12.97
N ILE A 392 -14.35 12.65 12.03
CA ILE A 392 -14.56 11.22 12.21
C ILE A 392 -13.63 10.49 11.24
N MET A 393 -12.68 9.73 11.75
CA MET A 393 -11.83 8.86 10.94
C MET A 393 -12.40 7.43 10.92
N VAL A 394 -12.47 6.83 9.74
CA VAL A 394 -12.80 5.40 9.56
C VAL A 394 -11.65 4.72 8.83
N ASN A 395 -10.90 3.87 9.50
CA ASN A 395 -9.77 3.13 8.91
C ASN A 395 -9.39 1.92 9.77
N CYS A 396 -8.71 0.93 9.19
CA CYS A 396 -8.35 -0.33 9.86
C CYS A 396 -6.87 -0.71 9.73
N ASN A 397 -6.01 0.20 9.27
CA ASN A 397 -4.57 -0.04 9.18
C ASN A 397 -3.87 0.31 10.51
N PRO A 398 -3.28 -0.67 11.22
CA PRO A 398 -2.65 -0.43 12.53
C PRO A 398 -1.34 0.36 12.46
N GLU A 399 -0.68 0.42 11.29
CA GLU A 399 0.61 1.09 11.11
C GLU A 399 0.50 2.61 10.98
N THR A 400 -0.73 3.12 10.84
CA THR A 400 -0.97 4.48 10.33
C THR A 400 -1.21 5.52 11.41
N VAL A 401 -0.98 6.79 11.04
CA VAL A 401 -1.25 7.93 11.92
C VAL A 401 -2.73 8.28 11.92
N SER A 402 -3.47 8.00 10.83
CA SER A 402 -4.93 8.21 10.82
C SER A 402 -5.65 7.40 11.90
N THR A 403 -5.15 6.20 12.24
CA THR A 403 -5.69 5.36 13.31
C THR A 403 -5.08 5.65 14.67
N ASP A 404 -4.34 6.75 14.83
CA ASP A 404 -4.06 7.32 16.15
C ASP A 404 -5.28 8.10 16.65
N TYR A 405 -5.69 7.84 17.90
CA TYR A 405 -6.85 8.49 18.49
C TYR A 405 -6.64 10.01 18.69
N ASP A 406 -5.40 10.49 18.71
CA ASP A 406 -5.07 11.92 18.78
C ASP A 406 -5.34 12.67 17.45
N THR A 407 -5.45 11.94 16.33
CA THR A 407 -5.57 12.53 14.98
C THR A 407 -6.96 13.11 14.68
N SER A 408 -8.01 12.46 15.17
CA SER A 408 -9.41 12.83 14.92
C SER A 408 -10.20 12.96 16.22
N ASP A 409 -11.35 13.65 16.20
CA ASP A 409 -12.21 13.72 17.38
C ASP A 409 -12.80 12.34 17.72
N ARG A 410 -13.05 11.52 16.69
CA ARG A 410 -13.68 10.20 16.81
C ARG A 410 -13.05 9.23 15.80
N LEU A 411 -12.53 8.12 16.28
CA LEU A 411 -11.89 7.09 15.47
C LEU A 411 -12.73 5.81 15.49
N TYR A 412 -13.16 5.37 14.32
CA TYR A 412 -13.77 4.05 14.12
C TYR A 412 -12.74 3.12 13.47
N PHE A 413 -12.25 2.14 14.24
CA PHE A 413 -11.32 1.13 13.75
C PHE A 413 -12.06 0.00 13.05
N GLU A 414 -12.60 0.32 11.87
CA GLU A 414 -13.57 -0.52 11.19
C GLU A 414 -13.14 -0.87 9.76
N PRO A 415 -13.62 -2.01 9.23
CA PRO A 415 -13.47 -2.33 7.82
C PRO A 415 -14.02 -1.22 6.92
N LEU A 416 -13.36 -0.96 5.80
CA LEU A 416 -13.84 -0.02 4.79
C LEU A 416 -14.76 -0.72 3.80
N THR A 417 -15.88 -1.23 4.30
CA THR A 417 -16.92 -1.85 3.47
C THR A 417 -18.17 -0.96 3.41
N LEU A 418 -19.04 -1.21 2.43
CA LEU A 418 -20.31 -0.51 2.33
C LEU A 418 -21.20 -0.75 3.56
N GLU A 419 -21.19 -1.97 4.10
CA GLU A 419 -21.95 -2.32 5.31
C GLU A 419 -21.46 -1.50 6.52
N ASP A 420 -20.16 -1.61 6.82
CA ASP A 420 -19.58 -1.07 8.05
C ASP A 420 -19.64 0.48 8.02
N VAL A 421 -19.35 1.11 6.87
CA VAL A 421 -19.42 2.58 6.71
C VAL A 421 -20.86 3.09 6.84
N LEU A 422 -21.86 2.41 6.29
CA LEU A 422 -23.26 2.86 6.40
C LEU A 422 -23.81 2.78 7.82
N GLU A 423 -23.41 1.79 8.63
CA GLU A 423 -23.80 1.75 10.05
C GLU A 423 -23.20 2.94 10.82
N ILE A 424 -21.98 3.37 10.48
CA ILE A 424 -21.38 4.56 11.10
C ILE A 424 -22.12 5.82 10.63
N ILE A 425 -22.45 5.94 9.34
CA ILE A 425 -23.23 7.08 8.82
C ILE A 425 -24.60 7.17 9.48
N ASP A 426 -25.32 6.04 9.63
CA ASP A 426 -26.62 5.98 10.32
C ASP A 426 -26.50 6.44 11.78
N LYS A 427 -25.42 6.02 12.46
CA LYS A 427 -25.17 6.37 13.86
C LYS A 427 -24.74 7.82 14.06
N GLU A 428 -23.85 8.33 13.21
CA GLU A 428 -23.19 9.63 13.37
C GLU A 428 -23.90 10.78 12.66
N LYS A 429 -24.60 10.48 11.56
CA LYS A 429 -25.28 11.45 10.69
C LYS A 429 -24.36 12.63 10.29
N PRO A 430 -23.20 12.36 9.65
CA PRO A 430 -22.26 13.41 9.28
C PRO A 430 -22.86 14.42 8.30
N GLU A 431 -22.37 15.66 8.32
CA GLU A 431 -22.73 16.69 7.33
C GLU A 431 -22.00 16.46 6.00
N GLY A 432 -20.85 15.80 6.03
CA GLY A 432 -20.08 15.44 4.85
C GLY A 432 -19.22 14.19 5.02
N VAL A 433 -18.99 13.48 3.91
CA VAL A 433 -18.11 12.31 3.81
C VAL A 433 -17.06 12.54 2.72
N ILE A 434 -15.79 12.45 3.08
CA ILE A 434 -14.65 12.53 2.15
C ILE A 434 -14.25 11.11 1.75
N VAL A 435 -14.30 10.84 0.45
CA VAL A 435 -13.97 9.54 -0.17
C VAL A 435 -12.75 9.61 -1.10
N GLN A 436 -12.24 10.81 -1.36
CA GLN A 436 -11.23 11.09 -2.38
C GLN A 436 -9.79 10.97 -1.84
N TYR A 437 -9.60 10.72 -0.54
CA TYR A 437 -8.28 10.80 0.11
C TYR A 437 -7.68 9.42 0.42
N GLY A 438 -8.49 8.41 0.71
CA GLY A 438 -8.03 7.06 1.04
C GLY A 438 -7.64 6.17 -0.16
N GLY A 439 -7.46 6.75 -1.35
CA GLY A 439 -7.16 5.99 -2.58
C GLY A 439 -8.35 5.17 -3.10
N GLN A 440 -8.08 4.02 -3.72
CA GLN A 440 -9.07 3.24 -4.46
C GLN A 440 -10.19 2.62 -3.60
N THR A 441 -9.91 2.31 -2.34
CA THR A 441 -10.88 1.62 -1.46
C THR A 441 -12.15 2.46 -1.26
N PRO A 442 -12.09 3.69 -0.73
CA PRO A 442 -13.29 4.52 -0.61
C PRO A 442 -13.86 4.96 -1.96
N LEU A 443 -13.05 5.10 -3.01
CA LEU A 443 -13.56 5.40 -4.35
C LEU A 443 -14.48 4.31 -4.89
N LYS A 444 -14.16 3.03 -4.66
CA LYS A 444 -15.03 1.91 -5.08
C LYS A 444 -16.38 1.92 -4.36
N LEU A 445 -16.43 2.45 -3.13
CA LEU A 445 -17.68 2.57 -2.36
C LEU A 445 -18.51 3.79 -2.76
N CYS A 446 -17.89 4.79 -3.37
CA CYS A 446 -18.45 6.12 -3.62
C CYS A 446 -19.88 6.10 -4.20
N ARG A 447 -20.10 5.38 -5.31
CA ARG A 447 -21.43 5.26 -5.95
C ARG A 447 -22.46 4.58 -5.07
N ALA A 448 -22.07 3.50 -4.40
CA ALA A 448 -22.99 2.75 -3.55
C ALA A 448 -23.35 3.53 -2.27
N LEU A 449 -22.42 4.34 -1.75
CA LEU A 449 -22.65 5.27 -0.65
C LEU A 449 -23.61 6.40 -1.07
N GLU A 450 -23.38 7.02 -2.22
CA GLU A 450 -24.29 8.05 -2.76
C GLU A 450 -25.71 7.50 -2.97
N ALA A 451 -25.83 6.32 -3.59
CA ALA A 451 -27.12 5.66 -3.80
C ALA A 451 -27.84 5.30 -2.49
N ALA A 452 -27.09 5.12 -1.39
CA ALA A 452 -27.62 4.91 -0.04
C ALA A 452 -27.89 6.22 0.72
N GLY A 453 -27.65 7.38 0.11
CA GLY A 453 -27.92 8.70 0.70
C GLY A 453 -26.78 9.28 1.53
N ALA A 454 -25.55 8.77 1.41
CA ALA A 454 -24.40 9.34 2.10
C ALA A 454 -24.09 10.77 1.57
N PRO A 455 -23.82 11.75 2.44
CA PRO A 455 -23.54 13.12 2.03
C PRO A 455 -22.09 13.27 1.57
N ILE A 456 -21.77 12.81 0.36
CA ILE A 456 -20.41 12.94 -0.19
C ILE A 456 -20.11 14.40 -0.52
N ILE A 457 -19.00 14.93 0.02
CA ILE A 457 -18.53 16.30 -0.22
C ILE A 457 -17.28 16.32 -1.09
N GLY A 458 -16.97 17.46 -1.73
CA GLY A 458 -15.89 17.58 -2.70
C GLY A 458 -16.31 17.17 -4.11
N THR A 459 -15.38 16.66 -4.92
CA THR A 459 -15.68 16.21 -6.28
C THR A 459 -16.72 15.10 -6.26
N THR A 460 -17.77 15.25 -7.08
CA THR A 460 -18.94 14.37 -7.06
C THR A 460 -18.61 12.96 -7.56
N PRO A 461 -19.38 11.94 -7.14
CA PRO A 461 -19.22 10.58 -7.62
C PRO A 461 -19.31 10.46 -9.15
N ASP A 462 -20.19 11.24 -9.79
CA ASP A 462 -20.29 11.28 -11.26
C ASP A 462 -19.06 11.90 -11.91
N SER A 463 -18.52 13.00 -11.37
CA SER A 463 -17.27 13.60 -11.87
C SER A 463 -16.07 12.65 -11.74
N ILE A 464 -16.01 11.89 -10.65
CA ILE A 464 -15.01 10.84 -10.46
C ILE A 464 -15.17 9.77 -11.54
N ASP A 465 -16.39 9.32 -11.78
CA ASP A 465 -16.67 8.31 -12.79
C ASP A 465 -16.38 8.79 -14.22
N ILE A 466 -16.62 10.06 -14.57
CA ILE A 466 -16.25 10.60 -15.89
C ILE A 466 -14.75 10.43 -16.16
N ALA A 467 -13.92 10.53 -15.13
CA ALA A 467 -12.46 10.42 -15.27
C ALA A 467 -11.95 8.97 -15.22
N GLU A 468 -12.58 8.11 -14.42
CA GLU A 468 -12.24 6.68 -14.29
C GLU A 468 -12.81 5.84 -15.45
N ASP A 469 -13.99 6.20 -15.97
CA ASP A 469 -14.59 5.60 -17.15
C ASP A 469 -13.92 6.12 -18.41
N ARG A 470 -13.24 5.23 -19.12
CA ARG A 470 -12.37 5.59 -20.24
C ARG A 470 -13.15 6.12 -21.45
N GLU A 471 -14.37 5.67 -21.68
CA GLU A 471 -15.21 6.16 -22.79
C GLU A 471 -15.72 7.56 -22.48
N ARG A 472 -16.23 7.78 -21.27
CA ARG A 472 -16.66 9.12 -20.81
C ARG A 472 -15.49 10.12 -20.82
N PHE A 473 -14.31 9.67 -20.40
CA PHE A 473 -13.11 10.49 -20.39
C PHE A 473 -12.63 10.87 -21.80
N GLN A 474 -12.63 9.93 -22.74
CA GLN A 474 -12.28 10.19 -24.14
C GLN A 474 -13.23 11.23 -24.76
N GLN A 475 -14.53 11.09 -24.52
CA GLN A 475 -15.54 12.05 -24.99
C GLN A 475 -15.29 13.46 -24.43
N LEU A 476 -14.95 13.56 -23.15
CA LEU A 476 -14.61 14.82 -22.50
C LEU A 476 -13.38 15.49 -23.14
N VAL A 477 -12.29 14.74 -23.34
CA VAL A 477 -11.06 15.27 -23.93
C VAL A 477 -11.30 15.76 -25.37
N ASN A 478 -12.06 15.00 -26.16
CA ASN A 478 -12.45 15.40 -27.51
C ASN A 478 -13.29 16.69 -27.50
N ALA A 479 -14.26 16.81 -26.58
CA ALA A 479 -15.08 18.00 -26.43
C ALA A 479 -14.25 19.25 -26.08
N LEU A 480 -13.16 19.07 -25.31
CA LEU A 480 -12.23 20.14 -24.95
C LEU A 480 -11.18 20.43 -26.04
N SER A 481 -11.19 19.69 -27.16
CA SER A 481 -10.17 19.77 -28.22
C SER A 481 -8.74 19.56 -27.69
N LEU A 482 -8.59 18.73 -26.66
CA LEU A 482 -7.28 18.34 -26.11
C LEU A 482 -6.79 17.06 -26.79
N LYS A 483 -5.49 16.77 -26.69
CA LYS A 483 -4.89 15.62 -27.35
C LYS A 483 -4.79 14.43 -26.41
N GLN A 484 -5.19 13.26 -26.89
CA GLN A 484 -4.90 11.95 -26.30
C GLN A 484 -4.09 11.12 -27.29
N PRO A 485 -3.32 10.12 -26.81
CA PRO A 485 -2.80 9.07 -27.69
C PRO A 485 -3.97 8.46 -28.49
N PRO A 486 -3.79 8.11 -29.78
CA PRO A 486 -4.79 7.34 -30.51
C PRO A 486 -5.19 6.11 -29.68
N ASN A 487 -6.49 5.94 -29.43
CA ASN A 487 -6.96 4.89 -28.54
C ASN A 487 -8.34 4.34 -28.94
N CYS A 488 -8.64 3.14 -28.48
CA CYS A 488 -9.93 2.48 -28.67
C CYS A 488 -10.25 1.56 -27.49
N THR A 489 -11.54 1.23 -27.34
CA THR A 489 -12.04 0.44 -26.22
C THR A 489 -12.63 -0.87 -26.74
N ALA A 490 -12.13 -1.99 -26.24
CA ALA A 490 -12.55 -3.33 -26.66
C ALA A 490 -13.12 -4.15 -25.49
N ARG A 491 -14.15 -4.94 -25.77
CA ARG A 491 -14.78 -5.85 -24.79
C ARG A 491 -14.53 -7.32 -25.06
N THR A 492 -14.15 -7.67 -26.29
CA THR A 492 -13.82 -9.05 -26.68
C THR A 492 -12.44 -9.08 -27.35
N GLU A 493 -11.83 -10.27 -27.38
CA GLU A 493 -10.56 -10.48 -28.07
C GLU A 493 -10.65 -10.07 -29.55
N GLU A 494 -11.71 -10.47 -30.26
CA GLU A 494 -11.87 -10.17 -31.68
C GLU A 494 -12.00 -8.67 -31.94
N GLN A 495 -12.73 -7.96 -31.07
CA GLN A 495 -12.81 -6.50 -31.13
C GLN A 495 -11.44 -5.86 -30.89
N ALA A 496 -10.72 -6.30 -29.86
CA ALA A 496 -9.41 -5.77 -29.51
C ALA A 496 -8.43 -5.85 -30.68
N ILE A 497 -8.40 -7.00 -31.35
CA ILE A 497 -7.49 -7.23 -32.48
C ILE A 497 -7.86 -6.40 -33.70
N SER A 498 -9.16 -6.33 -34.01
CA SER A 498 -9.62 -5.50 -35.13
C SER A 498 -9.27 -4.03 -34.91
N MET A 499 -9.51 -3.51 -33.71
CA MET A 499 -9.26 -2.10 -33.39
C MET A 499 -7.76 -1.80 -33.19
N ALA A 500 -6.97 -2.76 -32.70
CA ALA A 500 -5.52 -2.63 -32.56
C ALA A 500 -4.83 -2.31 -33.89
N ARG A 501 -5.31 -2.87 -35.01
CA ARG A 501 -4.79 -2.58 -36.35
C ARG A 501 -5.01 -1.12 -36.77
N THR A 502 -6.08 -0.50 -36.28
CA THR A 502 -6.39 0.92 -36.55
C THR A 502 -5.55 1.85 -35.68
N VAL A 503 -5.34 1.52 -34.40
CA VAL A 503 -4.54 2.33 -33.47
C VAL A 503 -3.04 2.24 -33.79
N GLY A 504 -2.57 1.03 -34.10
CA GLY A 504 -1.19 0.72 -34.49
C GLY A 504 -0.29 0.37 -33.31
N PHE A 505 0.48 -0.72 -33.47
CA PHE A 505 1.45 -1.19 -32.48
C PHE A 505 2.73 -0.32 -32.41
N PRO A 506 3.45 -0.30 -31.27
CA PRO A 506 3.10 -0.96 -30.00
C PRO A 506 1.92 -0.29 -29.27
N LEU A 507 1.19 -1.07 -28.48
CA LEU A 507 0.02 -0.62 -27.72
C LEU A 507 0.27 -0.76 -26.22
N ALA A 508 -0.20 0.20 -25.42
CA ALA A 508 -0.38 0.04 -23.99
C ALA A 508 -1.81 -0.45 -23.73
N VAL A 509 -1.93 -1.63 -23.13
CA VAL A 509 -3.22 -2.25 -22.83
C VAL A 509 -3.55 -2.02 -21.36
N ARG A 510 -4.75 -1.51 -21.09
CA ARG A 510 -5.12 -1.04 -19.74
C ARG A 510 -6.54 -1.45 -19.34
N PRO A 511 -6.72 -2.13 -18.20
CA PRO A 511 -8.04 -2.33 -17.60
C PRO A 511 -8.64 -1.02 -17.06
N SER A 512 -9.97 -0.97 -16.90
CA SER A 512 -10.67 0.14 -16.24
C SER A 512 -10.75 -0.06 -14.71
N TYR A 513 -10.93 1.03 -13.93
CA TYR A 513 -11.07 1.02 -12.46
C TYR A 513 -9.93 0.35 -11.66
N VAL A 514 -8.70 0.42 -12.19
CA VAL A 514 -7.49 -0.10 -11.54
C VAL A 514 -6.55 1.02 -11.13
N LEU A 515 -5.78 0.78 -10.06
CA LEU A 515 -4.73 1.67 -9.58
C LEU A 515 -3.37 0.97 -9.65
N GLY A 516 -2.30 1.74 -9.86
CA GLY A 516 -0.93 1.21 -9.83
C GLY A 516 -0.60 0.38 -11.07
N GLY A 517 -1.32 0.62 -12.18
CA GLY A 517 -1.16 -0.10 -13.44
C GLY A 517 -1.43 -1.60 -13.36
N ARG A 518 -2.32 -2.05 -12.45
CA ARG A 518 -2.61 -3.48 -12.27
C ARG A 518 -3.02 -4.11 -13.59
N ALA A 519 -2.30 -5.17 -13.97
CA ALA A 519 -2.47 -5.88 -15.24
C ALA A 519 -2.33 -4.98 -16.48
N MET A 520 -1.58 -3.87 -16.41
CA MET A 520 -1.20 -3.11 -17.61
C MET A 520 0.01 -3.75 -18.28
N GLU A 521 0.00 -3.83 -19.61
CA GLU A 521 1.10 -4.39 -20.40
C GLU A 521 1.33 -3.56 -21.67
N VAL A 522 2.58 -3.47 -22.12
CA VAL A 522 2.91 -2.96 -23.45
C VAL A 522 3.03 -4.15 -24.41
N VAL A 523 2.12 -4.23 -25.37
CA VAL A 523 2.08 -5.28 -26.39
C VAL A 523 2.67 -4.78 -27.71
N PHE A 524 3.52 -5.59 -28.33
CA PHE A 524 4.24 -5.20 -29.55
C PHE A 524 3.66 -5.86 -30.80
N THR A 525 2.92 -6.95 -30.64
CA THR A 525 2.38 -7.77 -31.74
C THR A 525 0.93 -8.18 -31.49
N GLU A 526 0.24 -8.64 -32.53
CA GLU A 526 -1.12 -9.19 -32.40
C GLU A 526 -1.15 -10.42 -31.48
N ASP A 527 -0.12 -11.28 -31.55
CA ASP A 527 -0.02 -12.47 -30.70
C ASP A 527 0.15 -12.11 -29.22
N ASP A 528 0.91 -11.05 -28.91
CA ASP A 528 1.01 -10.52 -27.54
C ASP A 528 -0.35 -10.08 -27.01
N LEU A 529 -1.14 -9.40 -27.86
CA LEU A 529 -2.48 -8.93 -27.49
C LEU A 529 -3.46 -10.09 -27.26
N ARG A 530 -3.40 -11.15 -28.06
CA ARG A 530 -4.22 -12.36 -27.86
C ARG A 530 -3.94 -13.02 -26.51
N ALA A 531 -2.66 -13.21 -26.20
CA ALA A 531 -2.25 -13.79 -24.92
C ALA A 531 -2.75 -12.94 -23.74
N TYR A 532 -2.54 -11.61 -23.82
CA TYR A 532 -3.05 -10.68 -22.82
C TYR A 532 -4.57 -10.78 -22.63
N MET A 533 -5.36 -10.77 -23.71
CA MET A 533 -6.83 -10.83 -23.61
C MET A 533 -7.33 -12.14 -22.99
N THR A 534 -6.61 -13.25 -23.20
CA THR A 534 -6.95 -14.55 -22.60
C THR A 534 -6.69 -14.58 -21.10
N ASP A 535 -5.58 -13.98 -20.66
CA ASP A 535 -5.12 -14.06 -19.27
C ASP A 535 -5.67 -12.94 -18.38
N ALA A 536 -5.74 -11.70 -18.90
CA ALA A 536 -6.04 -10.51 -18.11
C ALA A 536 -7.53 -10.14 -18.02
N VAL A 537 -8.36 -10.52 -19.01
CA VAL A 537 -9.81 -10.24 -18.97
C VAL A 537 -10.47 -10.93 -17.76
N LYS A 538 -9.92 -12.03 -17.26
CA LYS A 538 -10.37 -12.69 -16.01
C LYS A 538 -10.26 -11.80 -14.76
N VAL A 539 -9.41 -10.77 -14.78
CA VAL A 539 -9.16 -9.85 -13.66
C VAL A 539 -10.05 -8.61 -13.73
N SER A 540 -10.63 -8.33 -14.91
CA SER A 540 -11.50 -7.19 -15.18
C SER A 540 -12.97 -7.61 -15.00
N ASN A 541 -13.61 -7.21 -13.91
CA ASN A 541 -15.04 -7.46 -13.64
C ASN A 541 -15.93 -6.83 -14.73
N ASP A 542 -16.18 -7.55 -15.83
CA ASP A 542 -16.98 -7.16 -17.00
C ASP A 542 -16.61 -5.80 -17.65
N SER A 543 -15.47 -5.23 -17.26
CA SER A 543 -15.07 -3.88 -17.65
C SER A 543 -14.27 -3.91 -18.96
N PRO A 544 -14.45 -2.90 -19.83
CA PRO A 544 -13.76 -2.86 -21.11
C PRO A 544 -12.25 -2.58 -20.93
N VAL A 545 -11.48 -3.02 -21.92
CA VAL A 545 -10.02 -2.86 -22.01
C VAL A 545 -9.70 -1.74 -23.01
N LEU A 546 -8.87 -0.79 -22.58
CA LEU A 546 -8.39 0.31 -23.42
C LEU A 546 -7.10 -0.11 -24.14
N LEU A 547 -7.02 0.21 -25.42
CA LEU A 547 -5.84 0.04 -26.26
C LEU A 547 -5.34 1.42 -26.65
N ASP A 548 -4.31 1.91 -25.97
CA ASP A 548 -3.65 3.17 -26.29
C ASP A 548 -2.44 2.94 -27.19
N ARG A 549 -2.21 3.80 -28.17
CA ARG A 549 -0.93 3.84 -28.87
C ARG A 549 0.17 4.18 -27.88
N PHE A 550 1.16 3.30 -27.77
CA PHE A 550 2.29 3.52 -26.89
C PHE A 550 3.17 4.67 -27.41
N LEU A 551 3.32 5.73 -26.61
CA LEU A 551 4.14 6.90 -26.92
C LEU A 551 5.60 6.64 -26.51
N ASP A 552 6.33 5.90 -27.33
CA ASP A 552 7.74 5.60 -27.06
C ASP A 552 8.62 6.86 -27.01
N LEU A 553 9.61 6.87 -26.11
CA LEU A 553 10.52 8.00 -25.84
C LEU A 553 9.82 9.33 -25.45
N ALA A 554 8.57 9.29 -24.98
CA ALA A 554 7.89 10.47 -24.45
C ALA A 554 8.29 10.74 -22.99
N ILE A 555 8.37 12.01 -22.60
CA ILE A 555 8.58 12.41 -21.20
C ILE A 555 7.23 12.33 -20.50
N GLU A 556 7.15 11.65 -19.36
CA GLU A 556 5.94 11.62 -18.54
C GLU A 556 5.96 12.75 -17.50
N VAL A 557 4.78 13.34 -17.25
CA VAL A 557 4.62 14.46 -16.32
C VAL A 557 3.39 14.25 -15.46
N ASP A 558 3.55 14.40 -14.15
CA ASP A 558 2.45 14.52 -13.20
C ASP A 558 2.18 15.98 -12.85
N VAL A 559 0.89 16.32 -12.71
CA VAL A 559 0.46 17.63 -12.20
C VAL A 559 -0.55 17.41 -11.09
N ASP A 560 -0.22 17.85 -9.88
CA ASP A 560 -1.19 17.94 -8.79
C ASP A 560 -1.77 19.35 -8.76
N ALA A 561 -3.09 19.46 -8.62
CA ALA A 561 -3.81 20.73 -8.60
C ALA A 561 -4.99 20.69 -7.61
N ILE A 562 -5.45 21.88 -7.22
CA ILE A 562 -6.61 22.08 -6.38
C ILE A 562 -7.61 22.98 -7.11
N CYS A 563 -8.88 22.62 -7.09
CA CYS A 563 -9.97 23.41 -7.67
C CYS A 563 -11.08 23.62 -6.62
N ASP A 564 -11.63 24.83 -6.54
CA ASP A 564 -12.76 25.17 -5.64
C ASP A 564 -14.11 25.32 -6.36
N GLY A 565 -14.17 24.76 -7.57
CA GLY A 565 -15.27 24.84 -8.53
C GLY A 565 -15.12 25.98 -9.54
N GLU A 566 -14.27 26.98 -9.27
CA GLU A 566 -14.10 28.16 -10.13
C GLU A 566 -12.61 28.40 -10.45
N ASP A 567 -11.82 28.59 -9.39
CA ASP A 567 -10.40 28.85 -9.45
C ASP A 567 -9.61 27.55 -9.34
N VAL A 568 -8.44 27.52 -9.99
CA VAL A 568 -7.58 26.35 -10.05
C VAL A 568 -6.15 26.76 -9.70
N TYR A 569 -5.65 26.18 -8.61
CA TYR A 569 -4.29 26.34 -8.12
C TYR A 569 -3.44 25.16 -8.57
N ILE A 570 -2.32 25.43 -9.26
CA ILE A 570 -1.37 24.38 -9.65
C ILE A 570 -0.47 24.10 -8.45
N GLY A 571 -0.60 22.89 -7.89
CA GLY A 571 0.19 22.41 -6.76
C GLY A 571 1.64 22.21 -7.14
N GLY A 572 1.90 21.47 -8.23
CA GLY A 572 3.24 21.23 -8.73
C GLY A 572 3.23 20.49 -10.06
N ILE A 573 4.21 20.79 -10.92
CA ILE A 573 4.46 20.06 -12.17
C ILE A 573 5.72 19.23 -11.94
N MET A 574 5.61 17.92 -12.11
CA MET A 574 6.66 16.95 -11.84
C MET A 574 7.05 16.27 -13.14
N GLU A 575 8.29 16.47 -13.56
CA GLU A 575 8.85 15.79 -14.72
C GLU A 575 9.47 14.47 -14.30
N HIS A 576 9.05 13.36 -14.91
CA HIS A 576 9.65 12.05 -14.62
C HIS A 576 11.04 11.93 -15.21
N ILE A 577 11.88 11.16 -14.53
CA ILE A 577 13.21 10.80 -15.04
C ILE A 577 13.06 9.70 -16.08
N GLU A 578 12.32 8.64 -15.75
CA GLU A 578 11.95 7.60 -16.70
C GLU A 578 10.95 8.11 -17.74
N GLN A 579 11.03 7.56 -18.95
CA GLN A 579 10.08 7.83 -20.02
C GLN A 579 8.70 7.21 -19.76
N ALA A 580 7.68 7.73 -20.45
CA ALA A 580 6.35 7.16 -20.46
C ALA A 580 6.38 5.67 -20.83
N GLY A 581 5.70 4.86 -20.01
CA GLY A 581 5.76 3.39 -20.07
C GLY A 581 6.46 2.74 -18.90
N VAL A 582 7.21 3.51 -18.12
CA VAL A 582 7.46 3.20 -16.71
C VAL A 582 6.37 3.88 -15.89
N HIS A 583 5.71 3.14 -15.01
CA HIS A 583 4.60 3.66 -14.23
C HIS A 583 5.05 4.80 -13.30
N SER A 584 4.29 5.89 -13.23
CA SER A 584 4.57 7.08 -12.39
C SER A 584 5.02 6.81 -10.95
N GLY A 585 4.42 5.81 -10.31
CA GLY A 585 4.81 5.35 -8.97
C GLY A 585 6.24 4.82 -8.85
N ASP A 586 6.76 4.17 -9.90
CA ASP A 586 8.11 3.60 -9.96
C ASP A 586 9.13 4.58 -10.55
N SER A 587 8.68 5.62 -11.24
CA SER A 587 9.56 6.65 -11.79
C SER A 587 10.12 7.54 -10.67
N GLY A 588 11.38 7.94 -10.82
CA GLY A 588 11.89 9.14 -10.19
C GLY A 588 11.26 10.37 -10.86
N CYS A 589 11.10 11.47 -10.12
CA CYS A 589 10.60 12.72 -10.71
C CYS A 589 11.19 13.97 -10.07
N SER A 590 11.21 15.06 -10.84
CA SER A 590 11.77 16.35 -10.46
C SER A 590 10.70 17.42 -10.35
N LEU A 591 10.75 18.21 -9.28
CA LEU A 591 10.00 19.44 -9.08
C LEU A 591 10.98 20.57 -8.69
N PRO A 592 11.08 21.66 -9.48
CA PRO A 592 10.42 21.88 -10.76
C PRO A 592 10.92 20.93 -11.88
N PRO A 593 10.27 20.91 -13.06
CA PRO A 593 10.78 20.21 -14.23
C PRO A 593 12.22 20.63 -14.57
N ASN A 594 13.06 19.67 -14.94
CA ASN A 594 14.49 19.88 -15.23
C ASN A 594 14.74 20.19 -16.71
N SER A 595 13.98 19.59 -17.63
CA SER A 595 14.23 19.71 -19.08
C SER A 595 13.07 20.33 -19.86
N LEU A 596 11.86 20.40 -19.30
CA LEU A 596 10.70 20.95 -20.01
C LEU A 596 10.80 22.48 -20.20
N SER A 597 10.51 22.93 -21.42
CA SER A 597 10.47 24.36 -21.74
C SER A 597 9.32 25.09 -21.02
N ALA A 598 9.49 26.39 -20.78
CA ALA A 598 8.45 27.22 -20.16
C ALA A 598 7.14 27.25 -20.97
N GLU A 599 7.22 27.15 -22.29
CA GLU A 599 6.06 27.07 -23.19
C GLU A 599 5.25 25.79 -22.97
N VAL A 600 5.92 24.63 -22.90
CA VAL A 600 5.26 23.34 -22.62
C VAL A 600 4.66 23.35 -21.23
N GLN A 601 5.36 23.89 -20.22
CA GLN A 601 4.82 24.03 -18.87
C GLN A 601 3.58 24.93 -18.83
N ALA A 602 3.54 26.02 -19.61
CA ALA A 602 2.38 26.88 -19.71
C ALA A 602 1.17 26.18 -20.36
N ASP A 603 1.39 25.39 -21.42
CA ASP A 603 0.35 24.58 -22.06
C ASP A 603 -0.22 23.54 -21.07
N ILE A 604 0.65 22.82 -20.34
CA ILE A 604 0.25 21.88 -19.30
C ILE A 604 -0.64 22.55 -18.24
N LYS A 605 -0.27 23.75 -17.76
CA LYS A 605 -1.08 24.50 -16.79
C LYS A 605 -2.45 24.85 -17.36
N GLU A 606 -2.51 25.32 -18.59
CA GLU A 606 -3.77 25.70 -19.23
C GLU A 606 -4.70 24.49 -19.43
N GLN A 607 -4.16 23.36 -19.90
CA GLN A 607 -4.92 22.11 -20.03
C GLN A 607 -5.41 21.61 -18.66
N THR A 608 -4.58 21.72 -17.63
CA THR A 608 -4.97 21.37 -16.25
C THR A 608 -6.16 22.19 -15.78
N ARG A 609 -6.16 23.52 -16.00
CA ARG A 609 -7.28 24.40 -15.62
C ARG A 609 -8.56 24.08 -16.40
N LYS A 610 -8.45 23.76 -17.69
CA LYS A 610 -9.59 23.34 -18.52
C LYS A 610 -10.22 22.05 -18.01
N LEU A 611 -9.40 21.03 -17.74
CA LEU A 611 -9.85 19.74 -17.25
C LEU A 611 -10.51 19.85 -15.86
N ALA A 612 -9.89 20.60 -14.95
CA ALA A 612 -10.43 20.84 -13.61
C ALA A 612 -11.86 21.41 -13.65
N ARG A 613 -12.09 22.44 -14.49
CA ARG A 613 -13.40 23.08 -14.66
C ARG A 613 -14.39 22.17 -15.35
N ALA A 614 -13.98 21.44 -16.38
CA ALA A 614 -14.86 20.56 -17.13
C ALA A 614 -15.33 19.35 -16.31
N LEU A 615 -14.45 18.81 -15.46
CA LEU A 615 -14.76 17.76 -14.49
C LEU A 615 -15.45 18.29 -13.23
N LYS A 616 -15.61 19.61 -13.08
CA LYS A 616 -16.19 20.25 -11.89
C LYS A 616 -15.50 19.79 -10.60
N VAL A 617 -14.17 19.76 -10.62
CA VAL A 617 -13.38 19.31 -9.48
C VAL A 617 -13.60 20.25 -8.29
N VAL A 618 -13.80 19.67 -7.10
CA VAL A 618 -13.84 20.38 -5.83
C VAL A 618 -12.93 19.64 -4.85
N GLY A 619 -11.76 20.20 -4.58
CA GLY A 619 -10.67 19.55 -3.84
C GLY A 619 -9.47 19.25 -4.73
N LEU A 620 -8.82 18.10 -4.50
CA LEU A 620 -7.62 17.69 -5.23
C LEU A 620 -7.95 17.03 -6.57
N MET A 621 -7.04 17.21 -7.52
CA MET A 621 -6.93 16.36 -8.70
C MET A 621 -5.47 16.17 -9.09
N ASN A 622 -5.21 15.09 -9.81
CA ASN A 622 -3.94 14.79 -10.44
C ASN A 622 -4.16 14.53 -11.94
N ILE A 623 -3.20 14.93 -12.77
CA ILE A 623 -3.23 14.70 -14.22
C ILE A 623 -1.88 14.16 -14.65
N GLN A 624 -1.90 13.11 -15.46
CA GLN A 624 -0.72 12.55 -16.10
C GLN A 624 -0.70 12.94 -17.57
N PHE A 625 0.44 13.46 -18.02
CA PHE A 625 0.70 13.83 -19.40
C PHE A 625 1.90 13.06 -19.96
N ALA A 626 1.92 12.86 -21.28
CA ALA A 626 3.09 12.46 -22.03
C ALA A 626 3.46 13.54 -23.05
N ILE A 627 4.73 13.92 -23.09
CA ILE A 627 5.24 14.97 -23.97
C ILE A 627 6.13 14.31 -25.02
N GLN A 628 5.71 14.40 -26.28
CA GLN A 628 6.47 13.84 -27.41
C GLN A 628 6.58 14.90 -28.51
N ASN A 629 7.81 15.23 -28.93
CA ASN A 629 8.07 16.24 -29.96
C ASN A 629 7.41 17.60 -29.67
N GLY A 630 7.36 18.01 -28.40
CA GLY A 630 6.71 19.25 -27.95
C GLY A 630 5.17 19.20 -27.91
N ILE A 631 4.56 18.06 -28.22
CA ILE A 631 3.10 17.86 -28.15
C ILE A 631 2.74 17.26 -26.79
N VAL A 632 1.81 17.89 -26.08
CA VAL A 632 1.24 17.43 -24.82
C VAL A 632 0.07 16.48 -25.09
N TYR A 633 0.19 15.23 -24.64
CA TYR A 633 -0.86 14.21 -24.68
C TYR A 633 -1.34 13.91 -23.27
N ILE A 634 -2.65 13.83 -23.07
CA ILE A 634 -3.25 13.44 -21.78
C ILE A 634 -3.25 11.91 -21.68
N LEU A 635 -2.72 11.37 -20.58
CA LEU A 635 -2.76 9.94 -20.28
C LEU A 635 -3.97 9.59 -19.42
N GLU A 636 -4.14 10.29 -18.28
CA GLU A 636 -5.28 10.11 -17.39
C GLU A 636 -5.48 11.33 -16.47
N VAL A 637 -6.68 11.43 -15.89
CA VAL A 637 -7.00 12.39 -14.83
C VAL A 637 -7.56 11.62 -13.63
N ASN A 638 -7.05 11.94 -12.46
CA ASN A 638 -7.44 11.36 -11.18
C ASN A 638 -8.07 12.48 -10.33
N PRO A 639 -9.41 12.67 -10.30
CA PRO A 639 -10.09 13.75 -9.58
C PRO A 639 -10.17 13.48 -8.06
N ARG A 640 -9.02 13.18 -7.48
CA ARG A 640 -8.79 12.77 -6.10
C ARG A 640 -7.36 13.09 -5.65
N ALA A 641 -7.02 12.77 -4.42
CA ALA A 641 -5.62 12.79 -3.99
C ALA A 641 -4.80 11.75 -4.77
N SER A 642 -3.59 12.15 -5.17
CA SER A 642 -2.56 11.29 -5.73
C SER A 642 -1.50 10.97 -4.68
N ARG A 643 -0.66 9.98 -4.97
CA ARG A 643 0.48 9.63 -4.10
C ARG A 643 1.56 10.73 -4.06
N THR A 644 1.59 11.64 -5.04
CA THR A 644 2.59 12.72 -5.12
C THR A 644 2.25 13.93 -4.25
N VAL A 645 1.01 14.02 -3.74
CA VAL A 645 0.56 15.15 -2.89
C VAL A 645 1.48 15.43 -1.69
N PRO A 646 1.97 14.43 -0.91
CA PRO A 646 2.91 14.67 0.17
C PRO A 646 4.24 15.25 -0.34
N PHE A 647 4.82 14.66 -1.40
CA PHE A 647 6.06 15.15 -2.02
C PHE A 647 5.91 16.60 -2.50
N VAL A 648 4.86 16.92 -3.26
CA VAL A 648 4.59 18.28 -3.73
C VAL A 648 4.38 19.24 -2.55
N SER A 649 3.65 18.80 -1.51
CA SER A 649 3.44 19.63 -0.32
C SER A 649 4.74 19.95 0.41
N LYS A 650 5.67 18.99 0.48
CA LYS A 650 6.98 19.18 1.09
C LYS A 650 7.90 20.03 0.21
N ALA A 651 7.88 19.85 -1.11
CA ALA A 651 8.69 20.64 -2.03
C ALA A 651 8.25 22.12 -2.09
N THR A 652 6.94 22.39 -2.04
CA THR A 652 6.37 23.73 -2.23
C THR A 652 6.08 24.49 -0.93
N GLY A 653 6.07 23.78 0.21
CA GLY A 653 5.64 24.32 1.49
C GLY A 653 4.13 24.59 1.60
N VAL A 654 3.33 24.16 0.61
CA VAL A 654 1.87 24.29 0.64
C VAL A 654 1.25 22.97 1.07
N PRO A 655 0.49 22.91 2.18
CA PRO A 655 -0.14 21.67 2.64
C PRO A 655 -1.38 21.36 1.80
N LEU A 656 -1.19 20.86 0.59
CA LEU A 656 -2.25 20.70 -0.43
C LEU A 656 -3.48 19.94 0.09
N ALA A 657 -3.28 18.84 0.83
CA ALA A 657 -4.37 18.08 1.44
C ALA A 657 -5.16 18.87 2.50
N LYS A 658 -4.52 19.75 3.29
CA LYS A 658 -5.24 20.62 4.24
C LYS A 658 -6.12 21.63 3.50
N VAL A 659 -5.55 22.25 2.47
CA VAL A 659 -6.21 23.27 1.65
C VAL A 659 -7.43 22.66 0.96
N ALA A 660 -7.24 21.55 0.27
CA ALA A 660 -8.31 20.89 -0.45
C ALA A 660 -9.39 20.32 0.49
N ALA A 661 -9.07 19.84 1.69
CA ALA A 661 -10.07 19.43 2.67
C ALA A 661 -10.99 20.59 3.08
N ARG A 662 -10.42 21.78 3.31
CA ARG A 662 -11.20 23.00 3.60
C ARG A 662 -12.09 23.40 2.43
N ILE A 663 -11.59 23.25 1.20
CA ILE A 663 -12.38 23.52 -0.03
C ILE A 663 -13.54 22.54 -0.18
N MET A 664 -13.32 21.24 0.06
CA MET A 664 -14.41 20.25 0.06
C MET A 664 -15.48 20.58 1.13
N ALA A 665 -15.09 21.23 2.22
CA ALA A 665 -16.00 21.73 3.26
C ALA A 665 -16.56 23.15 2.99
N GLY A 666 -16.30 23.74 1.81
CA GLY A 666 -16.92 24.99 1.34
C GLY A 666 -16.04 26.24 1.33
N ALA A 667 -14.76 26.17 1.71
CA ALA A 667 -13.83 27.30 1.57
C ALA A 667 -13.46 27.56 0.09
N LYS A 668 -13.02 28.79 -0.22
CA LYS A 668 -12.49 29.15 -1.55
C LYS A 668 -10.98 29.38 -1.52
N LEU A 669 -10.31 29.18 -2.65
CA LEU A 669 -8.86 29.35 -2.78
C LEU A 669 -8.40 30.77 -2.41
N LYS A 670 -9.19 31.78 -2.80
CA LYS A 670 -8.97 33.19 -2.47
C LYS A 670 -8.94 33.44 -0.97
N ASP A 671 -9.85 32.82 -0.22
CA ASP A 671 -9.94 32.97 1.24
C ASP A 671 -8.76 32.30 1.96
N LEU A 672 -8.10 31.34 1.31
CA LEU A 672 -6.93 30.63 1.79
C LEU A 672 -5.60 31.29 1.35
N GLY A 673 -5.66 32.41 0.63
CA GLY A 673 -4.48 33.14 0.15
C GLY A 673 -3.69 32.41 -0.94
N LEU A 674 -4.34 31.52 -1.71
CA LEU A 674 -3.71 30.74 -2.78
C LEU A 674 -4.21 31.21 -4.15
N THR A 675 -3.69 32.35 -4.58
CA THR A 675 -4.04 32.98 -5.87
C THR A 675 -3.01 32.76 -6.97
N GLU A 676 -1.77 32.39 -6.63
CA GLU A 676 -0.67 32.20 -7.59
C GLU A 676 0.08 30.90 -7.32
N ASP A 677 0.46 30.17 -8.38
CA ASP A 677 1.21 28.92 -8.30
C ASP A 677 2.59 29.14 -7.63
N ARG A 678 2.95 28.33 -6.62
CA ARG A 678 4.29 28.41 -6.01
C ARG A 678 5.29 27.50 -6.71
N VAL A 679 6.39 28.08 -7.19
CA VAL A 679 7.50 27.35 -7.82
C VAL A 679 8.78 27.49 -6.96
N PRO A 680 9.32 26.40 -6.40
CA PRO A 680 10.56 26.44 -5.63
C PRO A 680 11.76 26.92 -6.46
N LYS A 681 12.69 27.65 -5.81
CA LYS A 681 13.99 28.08 -6.39
C LYS A 681 15.09 27.03 -6.24
N PHE A 682 14.74 25.82 -5.80
CA PHE A 682 15.61 24.67 -5.64
C PHE A 682 14.94 23.45 -6.30
N PHE A 683 15.71 22.39 -6.51
CA PHE A 683 15.20 21.13 -7.01
C PHE A 683 14.86 20.19 -5.86
N ALA A 684 13.67 19.60 -5.93
CA ALA A 684 13.24 18.44 -5.17
C ALA A 684 13.11 17.26 -6.12
N VAL A 685 13.77 16.16 -5.82
CA VAL A 685 13.69 14.93 -6.61
C VAL A 685 13.13 13.83 -5.73
N LYS A 686 12.05 13.19 -6.20
CA LYS A 686 11.52 11.96 -5.62
C LYS A 686 12.16 10.76 -6.31
N GLU A 687 12.53 9.75 -5.55
CA GLU A 687 13.02 8.47 -6.07
C GLU A 687 12.29 7.29 -5.41
N ALA A 688 12.06 6.21 -6.15
CA ALA A 688 11.34 5.03 -5.70
C ALA A 688 12.25 3.99 -5.02
N VAL A 689 11.69 3.24 -4.07
CA VAL A 689 12.36 2.12 -3.38
C VAL A 689 11.68 0.80 -3.75
N PHE A 690 12.48 -0.18 -4.17
CA PHE A 690 11.98 -1.44 -4.74
C PHE A 690 12.24 -2.66 -3.86
N PRO A 691 11.28 -3.62 -3.79
CA PRO A 691 11.40 -4.81 -2.96
C PRO A 691 12.09 -5.99 -3.68
N PHE A 692 12.76 -5.80 -4.82
CA PHE A 692 13.31 -6.91 -5.62
C PHE A 692 14.29 -7.82 -4.85
N SER A 693 14.96 -7.31 -3.82
CA SER A 693 15.81 -8.11 -2.93
C SER A 693 15.04 -9.13 -2.08
N LYS A 694 13.73 -8.92 -1.90
CA LYS A 694 12.79 -9.84 -1.21
C LYS A 694 12.23 -10.90 -2.15
N PHE A 695 12.32 -10.69 -3.46
CA PHE A 695 11.79 -11.59 -4.50
C PHE A 695 12.92 -11.92 -5.49
N PRO A 696 13.96 -12.68 -5.08
CA PRO A 696 15.16 -12.89 -5.88
C PRO A 696 14.89 -13.64 -7.19
N GLU A 697 13.75 -14.34 -7.31
CA GLU A 697 13.28 -14.96 -8.54
C GLU A 697 12.68 -13.93 -9.50
N ALA A 698 12.02 -12.88 -9.01
CA ALA A 698 11.39 -11.88 -9.85
C ALA A 698 12.41 -11.17 -10.76
N ASP A 699 11.94 -10.68 -11.91
CA ASP A 699 12.77 -9.88 -12.80
C ASP A 699 12.76 -8.41 -12.34
N PRO A 700 13.92 -7.83 -11.94
CA PRO A 700 13.97 -6.48 -11.43
C PRO A 700 14.03 -5.48 -12.59
N ILE A 701 12.92 -5.40 -13.32
CA ILE A 701 12.69 -4.50 -14.45
C ILE A 701 11.46 -3.61 -14.20
N LEU A 702 11.58 -2.36 -14.63
CA LEU A 702 10.50 -1.37 -14.60
C LEU A 702 9.56 -1.56 -15.79
N GLY A 703 8.31 -1.15 -15.63
CA GLY A 703 7.30 -1.27 -16.67
C GLY A 703 6.01 -0.50 -16.33
N PRO A 704 4.92 -0.76 -17.05
CA PRO A 704 3.66 -0.02 -16.89
C PRO A 704 2.89 -0.39 -15.61
N GLU A 705 3.30 -1.45 -14.91
CA GLU A 705 2.75 -1.81 -13.61
C GLU A 705 3.72 -1.43 -12.48
N MET A 706 3.21 -0.74 -11.46
CA MET A 706 3.97 -0.30 -10.28
C MET A 706 4.41 -1.48 -9.40
N LYS A 707 5.66 -1.45 -8.94
CA LYS A 707 6.28 -2.46 -8.05
C LYS A 707 7.00 -1.87 -6.83
N SER A 708 7.22 -0.57 -6.77
CA SER A 708 7.85 0.10 -5.63
C SER A 708 6.99 0.06 -4.37
N THR A 709 7.64 0.04 -3.21
CA THR A 709 6.98 -0.03 -1.89
C THR A 709 7.07 1.28 -1.11
N GLY A 710 7.85 2.25 -1.58
CA GLY A 710 8.01 3.54 -0.94
C GLY A 710 8.85 4.49 -1.77
N GLU A 711 9.12 5.66 -1.21
CA GLU A 711 9.82 6.75 -1.88
C GLU A 711 10.70 7.55 -0.93
N VAL A 712 11.64 8.29 -1.50
CA VAL A 712 12.53 9.22 -0.80
C VAL A 712 12.58 10.54 -1.54
N MET A 713 13.01 11.61 -0.86
CA MET A 713 13.13 12.95 -1.43
C MET A 713 14.55 13.49 -1.24
N GLY A 714 15.24 13.80 -2.33
CA GLY A 714 16.48 14.59 -2.34
C GLY A 714 16.19 16.05 -2.65
N THR A 715 16.95 16.97 -2.05
CA THR A 715 16.85 18.41 -2.36
C THR A 715 18.22 18.99 -2.66
N GLY A 716 18.29 19.90 -3.64
CA GLY A 716 19.54 20.52 -4.08
C GLY A 716 19.33 21.83 -4.84
N ARG A 717 20.40 22.60 -4.96
CA ARG A 717 20.47 23.84 -5.76
C ARG A 717 20.58 23.53 -7.26
N SER A 718 21.04 22.33 -7.61
CA SER A 718 21.00 21.77 -8.96
C SER A 718 20.16 20.49 -9.00
N PHE A 719 19.73 20.10 -10.20
CA PHE A 719 19.09 18.81 -10.42
C PHE A 719 20.04 17.65 -10.05
N GLY A 720 21.30 17.72 -10.49
CA GLY A 720 22.32 16.72 -10.17
C GLY A 720 22.51 16.48 -8.66
N GLU A 721 22.56 17.55 -7.85
CA GLU A 721 22.65 17.45 -6.38
C GLU A 721 21.42 16.77 -5.78
N ALA A 722 20.22 17.21 -6.18
CA ALA A 722 18.96 16.66 -5.69
C ALA A 722 18.82 15.18 -6.07
N TYR A 723 19.16 14.81 -7.30
CA TYR A 723 19.12 13.43 -7.79
C TYR A 723 20.16 12.55 -7.09
N ALA A 724 21.39 13.04 -6.86
CA ALA A 724 22.41 12.31 -6.10
C ALA A 724 21.94 11.97 -4.67
N LYS A 725 21.32 12.94 -3.99
CA LYS A 725 20.75 12.75 -2.64
C LYS A 725 19.57 11.78 -2.65
N ALA A 726 18.69 11.87 -3.64
CA ALA A 726 17.55 10.96 -3.77
C ALA A 726 18.01 9.51 -4.02
N GLN A 727 18.99 9.30 -4.91
CA GLN A 727 19.59 7.98 -5.17
C GLN A 727 20.27 7.40 -3.91
N LEU A 728 21.04 8.21 -3.19
CA LEU A 728 21.66 7.76 -1.93
C LEU A 728 20.60 7.35 -0.89
N ALA A 729 19.54 8.15 -0.74
CA ALA A 729 18.46 7.88 0.20
C ALA A 729 17.64 6.63 -0.18
N SER A 730 17.52 6.30 -1.48
CA SER A 730 16.83 5.08 -1.94
C SER A 730 17.67 3.82 -1.76
N GLY A 731 18.88 3.95 -1.21
CA GLY A 731 19.82 2.86 -0.96
C GLY A 731 20.75 2.55 -2.13
N VAL A 732 20.75 3.38 -3.17
CA VAL A 732 21.65 3.24 -4.32
C VAL A 732 22.97 3.96 -4.02
N THR A 733 24.10 3.26 -4.17
CA THR A 733 25.43 3.88 -4.05
C THR A 733 25.95 4.19 -5.45
N LEU A 734 26.00 5.48 -5.80
CA LEU A 734 26.53 5.90 -7.09
C LEU A 734 28.06 5.70 -7.15
N PRO A 735 28.59 5.03 -8.18
CA PRO A 735 30.03 4.89 -8.35
C PRO A 735 30.64 6.21 -8.85
N SER A 736 31.85 6.55 -8.38
CA SER A 736 32.60 7.72 -8.87
C SER A 736 33.55 7.42 -10.02
N ARG A 737 33.91 6.14 -10.20
CA ARG A 737 34.79 5.60 -11.24
C ARG A 737 34.58 4.10 -11.35
N GLY A 738 35.13 3.48 -12.39
CA GLY A 738 35.11 2.04 -12.59
C GLY A 738 34.68 1.67 -14.00
N VAL A 739 34.13 0.47 -14.16
CA VAL A 739 33.67 -0.02 -15.47
C VAL A 739 32.15 0.13 -15.57
N CYS A 740 31.69 0.79 -16.63
CA CYS A 740 30.28 0.87 -16.99
C CYS A 740 29.94 -0.11 -18.11
N LEU A 741 28.93 -0.96 -17.89
CA LEU A 741 28.35 -1.82 -18.92
C LEU A 741 27.19 -1.08 -19.63
N LEU A 742 27.27 -0.98 -20.95
CA LEU A 742 26.18 -0.50 -21.82
C LEU A 742 25.63 -1.65 -22.67
N SER A 743 24.35 -2.00 -22.45
CA SER A 743 23.65 -3.00 -23.26
C SER A 743 22.21 -2.53 -23.53
N VAL A 744 22.02 -1.82 -24.63
CA VAL A 744 20.80 -1.05 -24.90
C VAL A 744 20.07 -1.53 -26.15
N ARG A 745 18.75 -1.30 -26.21
CA ARG A 745 17.92 -1.52 -27.41
C ARG A 745 18.32 -0.58 -28.55
N ASP A 746 17.91 -0.90 -29.77
CA ASP A 746 18.36 -0.18 -30.97
C ASP A 746 18.01 1.31 -30.96
N ARG A 747 16.80 1.67 -30.51
CA ARG A 747 16.33 3.06 -30.43
C ARG A 747 17.13 3.92 -29.45
N ASP A 748 17.74 3.28 -28.45
CA ASP A 748 18.50 3.96 -27.38
C ASP A 748 19.97 4.15 -27.72
N LYS A 749 20.46 3.56 -28.83
CA LYS A 749 21.87 3.65 -29.26
C LYS A 749 22.38 5.10 -29.40
N PRO A 750 21.64 6.07 -29.97
CA PRO A 750 22.09 7.46 -30.03
C PRO A 750 22.31 8.08 -28.63
N SER A 751 21.41 7.80 -27.69
CA SER A 751 21.54 8.26 -26.30
C SER A 751 22.70 7.54 -25.58
N ALA A 752 22.94 6.26 -25.89
CA ALA A 752 24.08 5.52 -25.34
C ALA A 752 25.43 6.08 -25.79
N VAL A 753 25.54 6.56 -27.03
CA VAL A 753 26.73 7.31 -27.51
C VAL A 753 26.96 8.56 -26.66
N THR A 754 25.90 9.31 -26.37
CA THR A 754 25.99 10.52 -25.52
C THR A 754 26.42 10.17 -24.10
N LEU A 755 25.80 9.15 -23.50
CA LEU A 755 26.13 8.68 -22.15
C LEU A 755 27.59 8.21 -22.07
N ALA A 756 28.04 7.39 -23.03
CA ALA A 756 29.40 6.87 -23.07
C ALA A 756 30.45 8.00 -23.10
N ARG A 757 30.23 9.06 -23.89
CA ARG A 757 31.14 10.22 -23.92
C ARG A 757 31.24 10.91 -22.57
N ARG A 758 30.11 11.12 -21.88
CA ARG A 758 30.09 11.78 -20.56
C ARG A 758 30.79 10.93 -19.50
N LEU A 759 30.51 9.63 -19.47
CA LEU A 759 31.14 8.70 -18.52
C LEU A 759 32.65 8.56 -18.76
N LEU A 760 33.11 8.50 -20.02
CA LEU A 760 34.54 8.52 -20.35
C LEU A 760 35.22 9.80 -19.87
N ALA A 761 34.57 10.96 -20.04
CA ALA A 761 35.07 12.24 -19.54
C ALA A 761 35.18 12.27 -18.00
N GLN A 762 34.37 11.45 -17.31
CA GLN A 762 34.41 11.27 -15.85
C GLN A 762 35.36 10.15 -15.40
N GLY A 763 36.08 9.50 -16.32
CA GLY A 763 37.08 8.48 -16.00
C GLY A 763 36.54 7.05 -15.85
N PHE A 764 35.34 6.76 -16.38
CA PHE A 764 34.84 5.39 -16.50
C PHE A 764 35.43 4.67 -17.71
N GLU A 765 35.65 3.37 -17.58
CA GLU A 765 35.87 2.48 -18.72
C GLU A 765 34.52 1.97 -19.24
N ILE A 766 34.37 1.85 -20.56
CA ILE A 766 33.12 1.38 -21.17
C ILE A 766 33.28 -0.06 -21.67
N VAL A 767 32.37 -0.92 -21.23
CA VAL A 767 32.15 -2.26 -21.76
C VAL A 767 30.77 -2.30 -22.42
N ALA A 768 30.65 -2.91 -23.59
CA ALA A 768 29.38 -2.95 -24.31
C ALA A 768 29.10 -4.29 -24.98
N THR A 769 27.83 -4.68 -25.08
CA THR A 769 27.44 -5.85 -25.89
C THR A 769 27.62 -5.55 -27.37
N SER A 770 27.89 -6.57 -28.19
CA SER A 770 28.17 -6.49 -29.64
C SER A 770 27.40 -5.40 -30.40
N GLY A 771 26.07 -5.41 -30.33
CA GLY A 771 25.23 -4.42 -31.02
C GLY A 771 25.37 -2.98 -30.51
N THR A 772 25.62 -2.79 -29.22
CA THR A 772 25.90 -1.48 -28.61
C THR A 772 27.34 -1.04 -28.92
N ALA A 773 28.31 -1.96 -28.84
CA ALA A 773 29.71 -1.70 -29.17
C ALA A 773 29.87 -1.20 -30.61
N ALA A 774 29.22 -1.84 -31.58
CA ALA A 774 29.24 -1.41 -32.98
C ALA A 774 28.72 0.03 -33.17
N ALA A 775 27.69 0.44 -32.41
CA ALA A 775 27.16 1.80 -32.47
C ALA A 775 28.10 2.83 -31.84
N LEU A 776 28.80 2.45 -30.76
CA LEU A 776 29.82 3.29 -30.11
C LEU A 776 31.05 3.46 -31.01
N GLU A 777 31.55 2.37 -31.61
CA GLU A 777 32.67 2.38 -32.54
C GLU A 777 32.39 3.24 -33.77
N ALA A 778 31.17 3.12 -34.35
CA ALA A 778 30.73 3.97 -35.45
C ALA A 778 30.70 5.47 -35.09
N ALA A 779 30.54 5.80 -33.80
CA ALA A 779 30.58 7.16 -33.27
C ALA A 779 31.98 7.61 -32.79
N GLY A 780 33.02 6.80 -33.05
CA GLY A 780 34.42 7.07 -32.69
C GLY A 780 34.77 6.81 -31.23
N ILE A 781 33.97 6.01 -30.51
CA ILE A 781 34.15 5.72 -29.09
C ILE A 781 34.71 4.30 -28.93
N ALA A 782 35.93 4.19 -28.39
CA ALA A 782 36.51 2.90 -28.06
C ALA A 782 35.82 2.30 -26.83
N CYS A 783 35.45 1.02 -26.90
CA CYS A 783 34.90 0.27 -25.78
C CYS A 783 35.35 -1.19 -25.83
N ARG A 784 35.32 -1.89 -24.70
CA ARG A 784 35.59 -3.34 -24.64
C ARG A 784 34.30 -4.11 -24.92
N THR A 785 34.30 -4.94 -25.95
CA THR A 785 33.14 -5.80 -26.26
C THR A 785 33.02 -6.94 -25.25
N VAL A 786 31.79 -7.25 -24.82
CA VAL A 786 31.47 -8.39 -23.94
C VAL A 786 30.37 -9.27 -24.52
N ASN A 787 30.46 -10.57 -24.27
CA ASN A 787 29.45 -11.56 -24.64
C ASN A 787 28.20 -11.45 -23.77
N LYS A 788 27.02 -11.57 -24.39
CA LYS A 788 25.79 -11.98 -23.69
C LYS A 788 25.93 -13.42 -23.19
N VAL A 789 25.05 -13.84 -22.28
CA VAL A 789 25.09 -15.20 -21.69
C VAL A 789 25.12 -16.31 -22.75
N ARG A 790 24.36 -16.15 -23.85
CA ARG A 790 24.31 -17.11 -24.95
C ARG A 790 25.52 -17.08 -25.90
N GLU A 791 26.34 -16.04 -25.84
CA GLU A 791 27.41 -15.77 -26.83
C GLU A 791 28.76 -16.39 -26.44
N GLY A 792 28.90 -16.93 -25.22
CA GLY A 792 30.10 -17.62 -24.76
C GLY A 792 30.62 -17.12 -23.41
N ARG A 793 31.82 -17.56 -22.98
CA ARG A 793 32.46 -17.14 -21.72
C ARG A 793 33.83 -16.49 -21.96
N PRO A 794 34.24 -15.49 -21.15
CA PRO A 794 33.44 -14.85 -20.09
C PRO A 794 32.31 -13.99 -20.67
N HIS A 795 31.16 -13.96 -20.00
CA HIS A 795 30.01 -13.12 -20.36
C HIS A 795 29.68 -12.09 -19.26
N ILE A 796 28.75 -11.19 -19.53
CA ILE A 796 28.30 -10.13 -18.61
C ILE A 796 28.09 -10.62 -17.18
N VAL A 797 27.33 -11.70 -16.98
CA VAL A 797 27.04 -12.22 -15.64
C VAL A 797 28.29 -12.71 -14.90
N ASP A 798 29.32 -13.20 -15.60
CA ASP A 798 30.59 -13.58 -14.99
C ASP A 798 31.31 -12.33 -14.47
N MET A 799 31.32 -11.25 -15.25
CA MET A 799 31.93 -9.97 -14.86
C MET A 799 31.24 -9.32 -13.65
N ILE A 800 29.89 -9.38 -13.59
CA ILE A 800 29.13 -8.91 -12.41
C ILE A 800 29.52 -9.74 -11.17
N LYS A 801 29.57 -11.07 -11.31
CA LYS A 801 29.97 -11.97 -10.22
C LYS A 801 31.39 -11.72 -9.72
N ASN A 802 32.30 -11.41 -10.64
CA ASN A 802 33.70 -11.08 -10.37
C ASN A 802 33.91 -9.65 -9.85
N ARG A 803 32.84 -8.85 -9.71
CA ARG A 803 32.90 -7.43 -9.28
C ARG A 803 33.72 -6.54 -10.21
N GLU A 804 33.73 -6.85 -11.50
CA GLU A 804 34.41 -6.05 -12.51
C GLU A 804 33.60 -4.82 -12.94
N ILE A 805 32.27 -4.85 -12.78
CA ILE A 805 31.35 -3.80 -13.23
C ILE A 805 30.85 -2.98 -12.04
N SER A 806 30.88 -1.65 -12.18
CA SER A 806 30.43 -0.70 -11.15
C SER A 806 29.10 -0.02 -11.50
N LEU A 807 28.81 0.13 -12.79
CA LEU A 807 27.57 0.74 -13.30
C LEU A 807 27.04 -0.09 -14.48
N ILE A 808 25.73 -0.31 -14.53
CA ILE A 808 25.06 -1.00 -15.65
C ILE A 808 23.94 -0.11 -16.19
N VAL A 809 23.91 0.11 -17.50
CA VAL A 809 22.72 0.64 -18.19
C VAL A 809 22.26 -0.41 -19.18
N ASN A 810 21.11 -1.04 -18.86
CA ASN A 810 20.54 -2.13 -19.63
C ASN A 810 19.10 -1.83 -20.04
N THR A 811 18.88 -1.42 -21.28
CA THR A 811 17.54 -1.18 -21.83
C THR A 811 17.14 -2.29 -22.79
N THR A 812 15.86 -2.70 -22.74
CA THR A 812 15.35 -3.89 -23.45
C THR A 812 13.99 -3.60 -24.08
N GLU A 813 13.69 -4.28 -25.20
CA GLU A 813 12.41 -4.15 -25.90
C GLU A 813 11.94 -5.51 -26.38
N GLY A 814 10.66 -5.82 -26.17
CA GLY A 814 10.05 -7.11 -26.50
C GLY A 814 10.33 -8.23 -25.49
N LYS A 815 9.38 -9.18 -25.39
CA LYS A 815 9.39 -10.24 -24.37
C LYS A 815 10.65 -11.11 -24.38
N GLN A 816 11.12 -11.49 -25.57
CA GLN A 816 12.31 -12.33 -25.71
C GLN A 816 13.58 -11.63 -25.19
N ALA A 817 13.77 -10.35 -25.54
CA ALA A 817 14.95 -9.61 -25.10
C ALA A 817 14.92 -9.35 -23.59
N ILE A 818 13.74 -9.07 -23.02
CA ILE A 818 13.53 -8.93 -21.58
C ILE A 818 13.92 -10.23 -20.87
N PHE A 819 13.43 -11.38 -21.35
CA PHE A 819 13.76 -12.69 -20.78
C PHE A 819 15.26 -12.99 -20.83
N GLU A 820 15.91 -12.76 -21.97
CA GLU A 820 17.34 -13.03 -22.16
C GLU A 820 18.25 -12.18 -21.25
N SER A 821 17.80 -10.97 -20.90
CA SER A 821 18.55 -10.01 -20.07
C SER A 821 18.23 -10.09 -18.58
N ARG A 822 17.21 -10.88 -18.17
CA ARG A 822 16.81 -11.07 -16.77
C ARG A 822 17.97 -11.46 -15.85
N SER A 823 18.87 -12.31 -16.33
CA SER A 823 20.05 -12.75 -15.57
C SER A 823 20.99 -11.61 -15.19
N ILE A 824 21.12 -10.59 -16.03
CA ILE A 824 21.96 -9.40 -15.80
C ILE A 824 21.38 -8.60 -14.64
N ARG A 825 20.09 -8.28 -14.70
CA ARG A 825 19.42 -7.44 -13.69
C ARG A 825 19.32 -8.15 -12.34
N ARG A 826 18.99 -9.45 -12.32
CA ARG A 826 18.97 -10.27 -11.09
C ARG A 826 20.33 -10.29 -10.40
N GLU A 827 21.40 -10.55 -11.16
CA GLU A 827 22.75 -10.58 -10.60
C GLU A 827 23.20 -9.18 -10.13
N ALA A 828 22.80 -8.11 -10.82
CA ALA A 828 23.07 -6.74 -10.39
C ALA A 828 22.44 -6.44 -9.01
N VAL A 829 21.16 -6.75 -8.81
CA VAL A 829 20.50 -6.63 -7.50
C VAL A 829 21.19 -7.49 -6.45
N HIS A 830 21.49 -8.75 -6.77
CA HIS A 830 22.11 -9.69 -5.82
C HIS A 830 23.52 -9.24 -5.38
N LYS A 831 24.33 -8.68 -6.30
CA LYS A 831 25.68 -8.18 -6.03
C LYS A 831 25.72 -6.71 -5.60
N LYS A 832 24.55 -6.04 -5.51
CA LYS A 832 24.43 -4.61 -5.19
C LYS A 832 25.23 -3.72 -6.16
N VAL A 833 25.21 -4.06 -7.44
CA VAL A 833 25.79 -3.23 -8.51
C VAL A 833 24.75 -2.23 -8.97
N THR A 834 25.10 -0.95 -9.02
CA THR A 834 24.22 0.13 -9.49
C THR A 834 23.84 -0.10 -10.94
N TYR A 835 22.53 -0.17 -11.21
CA TYR A 835 22.01 -0.43 -12.54
C TYR A 835 20.76 0.39 -12.83
N TYR A 836 20.59 0.73 -14.11
CA TYR A 836 19.41 1.43 -14.62
C TYR A 836 18.85 0.70 -15.83
N THR A 837 17.52 0.65 -15.92
CA THR A 837 16.79 0.00 -17.02
C THR A 837 16.27 1.00 -18.06
N THR A 838 16.58 2.29 -17.90
CA THR A 838 16.23 3.35 -18.84
C THR A 838 17.45 4.20 -19.20
N MET A 839 17.47 4.76 -20.40
CA MET A 839 18.55 5.66 -20.81
C MET A 839 18.51 6.99 -20.06
N ALA A 840 17.31 7.48 -19.74
CA ALA A 840 17.12 8.75 -19.06
C ALA A 840 17.68 8.72 -17.63
N ALA A 841 17.42 7.66 -16.87
CA ALA A 841 18.01 7.48 -15.55
C ALA A 841 19.54 7.32 -15.62
N GLY A 842 20.07 6.65 -16.65
CA GLY A 842 21.52 6.58 -16.90
C GLY A 842 22.16 7.96 -17.15
N LEU A 843 21.48 8.83 -17.90
CA LEU A 843 21.92 10.20 -18.15
C LEU A 843 21.81 11.09 -16.90
N ALA A 844 20.72 11.01 -16.15
CA ALA A 844 20.54 11.72 -14.88
C ALA A 844 21.60 11.31 -13.85
N THR A 845 21.93 10.02 -13.80
CA THR A 845 23.00 9.50 -12.94
C THR A 845 24.36 10.09 -13.29
N CYS A 846 24.67 10.25 -14.57
CA CYS A 846 25.92 10.86 -15.00
C CYS A 846 26.03 12.32 -14.55
N GLU A 847 24.92 13.05 -14.46
CA GLU A 847 24.89 14.40 -13.89
C GLU A 847 25.04 14.39 -12.35
N ALA A 848 24.38 13.46 -11.67
CA ALA A 848 24.52 13.31 -10.22
C ALA A 848 25.94 12.94 -9.79
N ILE A 849 26.67 12.13 -10.57
CA ILE A 849 28.06 11.75 -10.28
C ILE A 849 28.97 12.99 -10.13
N THR A 850 28.71 14.08 -10.86
CA THR A 850 29.53 15.31 -10.73
C THR A 850 29.21 16.13 -9.49
N HIS A 851 28.11 15.83 -8.79
CA HIS A 851 27.62 16.58 -7.63
C HIS A 851 27.66 15.75 -6.33
N MET A 852 28.25 14.56 -6.33
CA MET A 852 28.30 13.69 -5.13
C MET A 852 29.07 14.28 -3.94
N ASN A 853 29.94 15.26 -4.19
CA ASN A 853 30.68 15.96 -3.13
C ASN A 853 29.86 17.10 -2.49
N GLU A 854 28.69 17.42 -3.03
CA GLU A 854 27.78 18.44 -2.51
C GLU A 854 26.92 17.84 -1.38
N VAL A 855 27.51 17.80 -0.19
CA VAL A 855 26.98 17.07 0.98
C VAL A 855 26.20 17.96 1.97
N ASP A 856 25.89 19.20 1.60
CA ASP A 856 25.19 20.12 2.49
C ASP A 856 23.78 19.63 2.82
N VAL A 857 23.38 19.80 4.08
CA VAL A 857 22.06 19.37 4.57
C VAL A 857 21.08 20.53 4.46
N ASN A 858 20.04 20.35 3.67
CA ASN A 858 18.97 21.34 3.52
C ASN A 858 17.87 21.08 4.53
N ARG A 859 17.64 22.04 5.44
CA ARG A 859 16.50 21.99 6.37
C ARG A 859 15.24 22.42 5.65
N LEU A 860 14.17 21.65 5.80
CA LEU A 860 12.90 21.94 5.15
C LEU A 860 12.32 23.31 5.56
N GLN A 861 12.50 23.73 6.80
CA GLN A 861 12.02 25.03 7.29
C GLN A 861 12.70 26.20 6.57
N ASP A 862 14.01 26.09 6.34
CA ASP A 862 14.81 27.13 5.68
C ASP A 862 14.39 27.21 4.19
N LEU A 863 14.22 26.07 3.53
CA LEU A 863 13.69 25.99 2.16
C LEU A 863 12.28 26.61 2.04
N HIS A 864 11.39 26.38 3.01
CA HIS A 864 10.04 26.95 2.99
C HIS A 864 10.03 28.46 3.22
N GLN A 865 10.96 28.98 4.04
CA GLN A 865 11.14 30.42 4.21
C GLN A 865 11.60 31.08 2.91
N GLU A 866 12.53 30.46 2.18
CA GLU A 866 13.00 30.96 0.86
C GLU A 866 11.91 31.02 -0.21
N ILE A 867 10.91 30.13 -0.13
CA ILE A 867 9.75 30.14 -1.05
C ILE A 867 8.76 31.24 -0.66
N ALA A 868 8.60 31.51 0.63
CA ALA A 868 7.67 32.51 1.14
C ALA A 868 8.19 33.96 0.99
N SER A 869 9.52 34.13 0.88
CA SER A 869 10.21 35.41 0.62
C SER A 869 10.40 35.69 -0.87
#